data_AF-A0A8H3NNU5-F1
#
_entry.id   AF-A0A8H3NNU5-F1
#
_cell.length_a   1.000
_cell.length_b   1.000
_cell.length_c   1.000
_cell.angle_alpha   90.00
_cell.angle_beta   90.00
_cell.angle_gamma   90.00
#
_symmetry.space_group_name_H-M   'P 1'
#
loop_
_entity.id
_entity.type
_entity.pdbx_description
1 polymer ?
#
loop_
_entity_poly.entity_id
_entity_poly.type
_entity_poly.pdbx_seq_one_letter_code
_entity_poly.pdbx_strand_id
1 'polypeptide(L)'
;MASPSFSLSSHERTRVEDYLNDKIQISADFESLDSLLATLRAQHELQRKQLAEAQQALLSASKASNDHAEATRKRAEAFKEEQEDIDKRLKTITGSDASDEAAKRFEVSIDKLRRLEISKGYVTLLREAEELSKLALSNIQSSPRLALEPYSRLRNIVQSLKDAQPAAEGAAPHLVDYLEKLASGLRKQMMESFSKRLQKTLEQMGWPSKDFRLPEDLRTQWIENVELLLDLQTPELTRRDIDVKQQNAEPPILLPLEVMVHPLDLRFKYHFSGDKPTNRLDKPEYFLGHVVDLINTFGGFFASSLQPVFDKKAQEVGSALEWNFYNASHAFITALMPMLRQKLLNLLPSISAHPQLLSHLVHELMNFDNEIRETWNYLPDPYSKDNWKGMTWEVLTKEGWFDRWLLVEKDFALARYKEIIDATDSGEIDYEGVELSATKPTKAAIRVNDLLETITELYRPLSSFGQKLRFLIDIQITIFDQFHERLRSALEAYLAMTSTIGRTVQSADGQASLEGVAGLERLCRVFGSSEYLEKKMEDWSNDVFFVELWSELQERVRQNKDSGRNVAGPMSVADVASRTSQVVANGHHSSDQGTSSDGALFDETASAYRRLRLRSESILTSTLISNTQSALKPYVRMSAWATISTTSPSETTSLPPSADLAPAMRTLSTSTSFLSRALGIAPLRRIIRQVLLSVQTNLWSNVLMRHTFSAAGAAQFASDIGHLCNVVDVALGRAGLAGGSIRILAKLNDGLLLLGLTVATPKSGDVSAAQENADTQGEPHLGLWEAEKRLFRDNESARGVLAELNIETLTEAEARAVLERRVEIGS
;
A
#
# COMPACT_ATOMS: atom_id res chain seq x y z
N MET A 1 83.91 9.69 -7.44
CA MET A 1 83.91 8.26 -7.81
C MET A 1 82.59 7.96 -8.50
N ALA A 2 82.66 7.23 -9.61
CA ALA A 2 81.63 7.10 -10.65
C ALA A 2 80.21 6.85 -10.10
N SER A 3 79.24 7.62 -10.62
CA SER A 3 77.81 7.38 -10.42
C SER A 3 77.47 5.96 -10.89
N PRO A 4 76.93 5.08 -10.04
CA PRO A 4 76.54 3.76 -10.50
C PRO A 4 75.35 3.93 -11.45
N SER A 5 75.54 3.54 -12.70
CA SER A 5 74.46 3.35 -13.68
C SER A 5 73.50 2.30 -13.14
N PHE A 6 72.35 2.71 -12.62
CA PHE A 6 71.28 1.80 -12.19
C PHE A 6 70.74 1.09 -13.43
N SER A 7 71.23 -0.12 -13.70
CA SER A 7 70.59 -1.00 -14.67
C SER A 7 69.29 -1.50 -14.06
N LEU A 8 68.16 -0.97 -14.54
CA LEU A 8 66.83 -1.49 -14.19
C LEU A 8 66.82 -3.02 -14.40
N SER A 9 66.29 -3.77 -13.44
CA SER A 9 66.10 -5.22 -13.56
C SER A 9 65.14 -5.54 -14.71
N SER A 10 65.17 -6.77 -15.23
CA SER A 10 64.29 -7.18 -16.34
C SER A 10 62.81 -6.88 -16.03
N HIS A 11 62.37 -7.15 -14.80
CA HIS A 11 61.00 -6.92 -14.35
C HIS A 11 60.64 -5.42 -14.24
N GLU A 12 61.59 -4.58 -13.79
CA GLU A 12 61.38 -3.12 -13.72
C GLU A 12 61.32 -2.49 -15.11
N ARG A 13 62.10 -2.99 -16.08
CA ARG A 13 62.00 -2.55 -17.49
C ARG A 13 60.64 -2.90 -18.08
N THR A 14 60.17 -4.13 -17.90
CA THR A 14 58.85 -4.55 -18.39
C THR A 14 57.74 -3.69 -17.78
N ARG A 15 57.82 -3.36 -16.49
CA ARG A 15 56.84 -2.46 -15.85
C ARG A 15 56.86 -1.04 -16.37
N VAL A 16 58.05 -0.48 -16.63
CA VAL A 16 58.16 0.87 -17.20
C VAL A 16 57.69 0.87 -18.65
N GLU A 17 58.00 -0.17 -19.41
CA GLU A 17 57.58 -0.35 -20.80
C GLU A 17 56.06 -0.54 -20.91
N ASP A 18 55.46 -1.38 -20.06
CA ASP A 18 54.00 -1.55 -19.96
C ASP A 18 53.30 -0.24 -19.57
N TYR A 19 53.87 0.51 -18.63
CA TYR A 19 53.30 1.79 -18.20
C TYR A 19 53.37 2.86 -19.30
N LEU A 20 54.47 2.91 -20.05
CA LEU A 20 54.62 3.83 -21.18
C LEU A 20 53.70 3.43 -22.34
N ASN A 21 53.58 2.14 -22.65
CA ASN A 21 52.65 1.64 -23.67
C ASN A 21 51.18 1.85 -23.27
N ASP A 22 50.84 1.76 -21.98
CA ASP A 22 49.48 2.05 -21.49
C ASP A 22 49.12 3.54 -21.62
N LYS A 23 50.09 4.42 -21.36
CA LYS A 23 49.85 5.87 -21.29
C LYS A 23 50.09 6.64 -22.59
N ILE A 24 50.81 6.06 -23.55
CA ILE A 24 51.09 6.67 -24.85
C ILE A 24 50.72 5.64 -25.92
N GLN A 25 49.45 5.58 -26.28
CA GLN A 25 48.92 4.59 -27.22
C GLN A 25 48.79 5.14 -28.64
N ILE A 26 48.51 6.44 -28.77
CA ILE A 26 48.35 7.14 -30.05
C ILE A 26 49.16 8.45 -30.08
N SER A 27 49.46 8.96 -31.29
CA SER A 27 50.31 10.14 -31.47
C SER A 27 49.76 11.43 -30.83
N ALA A 28 48.45 11.50 -30.56
CA ALA A 28 47.83 12.62 -29.83
C ALA A 28 48.16 12.62 -28.33
N ASP A 29 48.51 11.47 -27.75
CA ASP A 29 48.79 11.36 -26.30
C ASP A 29 50.11 12.06 -25.93
N PHE A 30 50.98 12.34 -26.90
CA PHE A 30 52.18 13.16 -26.70
C PHE A 30 51.88 14.61 -26.32
N GLU A 31 50.68 15.14 -26.63
CA GLU A 31 50.27 16.47 -26.15
C GLU A 31 50.04 16.49 -24.63
N SER A 32 49.76 15.33 -24.02
CA SER A 32 49.59 15.18 -22.56
C SER A 32 50.89 14.86 -21.82
N LEU A 33 52.02 14.74 -22.53
CA LEU A 33 53.30 14.30 -21.97
C LEU A 33 53.81 15.24 -20.86
N ASP A 34 53.62 16.55 -21.01
CA ASP A 34 54.06 17.53 -20.02
C ASP A 34 53.25 17.43 -18.71
N SER A 35 51.94 17.15 -18.79
CA SER A 35 51.10 16.95 -17.60
C SER A 35 51.42 15.61 -16.91
N LEU A 36 51.74 14.58 -17.69
CA LEU A 36 52.14 13.27 -17.18
C LEU A 36 53.53 13.32 -16.51
N LEU A 37 54.47 14.06 -17.09
CA LEU A 37 55.77 14.38 -16.48
C LEU A 37 55.64 15.22 -15.22
N ALA A 38 54.74 16.21 -15.20
CA ALA A 38 54.45 17.00 -13.99
C ALA A 38 53.88 16.12 -12.88
N THR A 39 52.97 15.21 -13.22
CA THR A 39 52.34 14.26 -12.26
C THR A 39 53.37 13.26 -11.72
N LEU A 40 54.24 12.71 -12.58
CA LEU A 40 55.34 11.83 -12.16
C LEU A 40 56.36 12.56 -11.30
N ARG A 41 56.69 13.82 -11.62
CA ARG A 41 57.58 14.65 -10.78
C ARG A 41 56.95 14.93 -9.41
N ALA A 42 55.66 15.25 -9.37
CA ALA A 42 54.93 15.46 -8.12
C ALA A 42 54.86 14.17 -7.27
N GLN A 43 54.60 13.02 -7.89
CA GLN A 43 54.64 11.72 -7.20
C GLN A 43 56.04 11.37 -6.70
N HIS A 44 57.09 11.64 -7.49
CA HIS A 44 58.46 11.37 -7.10
C HIS A 44 58.94 12.30 -5.98
N GLU A 45 58.54 13.57 -5.98
CA GLU A 45 58.77 14.49 -4.85
C GLU A 45 58.02 14.06 -3.59
N LEU A 46 56.77 13.64 -3.72
CA LEU A 46 55.97 13.14 -2.61
C LEU A 46 56.61 11.87 -2.01
N GLN A 47 57.03 10.92 -2.84
CA GLN A 47 57.71 9.71 -2.38
C GLN A 47 59.06 10.03 -1.75
N ARG A 48 59.84 10.98 -2.28
CA ARG A 48 61.08 11.44 -1.63
C ARG A 48 60.82 12.06 -0.27
N LYS A 49 59.75 12.86 -0.15
CA LYS A 49 59.35 13.48 1.12
C LYS A 49 58.93 12.41 2.13
N GLN A 50 58.09 11.45 1.72
CA GLN A 50 57.68 10.32 2.56
C GLN A 50 58.86 9.44 2.98
N LEU A 51 59.84 9.23 2.09
CA LEU A 51 61.03 8.43 2.38
C LEU A 51 61.97 9.19 3.35
N ALA A 52 62.11 10.50 3.19
CA ALA A 52 62.85 11.35 4.13
C ALA A 52 62.17 11.40 5.51
N GLU A 53 60.84 11.54 5.55
CA GLU A 53 60.05 11.49 6.79
C GLU A 53 60.14 10.11 7.47
N ALA A 54 60.07 9.03 6.70
CA ALA A 54 60.24 7.67 7.21
C ALA A 54 61.66 7.40 7.71
N GLN A 55 62.69 7.89 7.02
CA GLN A 55 64.08 7.82 7.48
C GLN A 55 64.29 8.64 8.76
N GLN A 56 63.68 9.82 8.86
CA GLN A 56 63.77 10.64 10.05
C GLN A 56 63.00 10.05 11.23
N ALA A 57 61.85 9.41 10.98
CA ALA A 57 61.10 8.64 11.96
C ALA A 57 61.86 7.38 12.39
N LEU A 58 62.54 6.70 11.47
CA LEU A 58 63.39 5.55 11.79
C LEU A 58 64.62 5.98 12.60
N LEU A 59 65.26 7.09 12.24
CA LEU A 59 66.39 7.65 12.99
C LEU A 59 65.94 8.12 14.38
N SER A 60 64.78 8.77 14.50
CA SER A 60 64.25 9.18 15.80
C SER A 60 63.81 7.99 16.64
N ALA A 61 63.19 6.97 16.05
CA ALA A 61 62.81 5.73 16.73
C ALA A 61 64.04 4.89 17.12
N SER A 62 65.04 4.79 16.25
CA SER A 62 66.30 4.09 16.54
C SER A 62 67.12 4.84 17.58
N LYS A 63 67.15 6.17 17.53
CA LYS A 63 67.76 7.01 18.57
C LYS A 63 66.99 6.87 19.88
N ALA A 64 65.66 6.96 19.87
CA ALA A 64 64.85 6.75 21.07
C ALA A 64 65.00 5.32 21.62
N SER A 65 65.15 4.31 20.75
CA SER A 65 65.40 2.93 21.14
C SER A 65 66.80 2.75 21.71
N ASN A 66 67.82 3.38 21.15
CA ASN A 66 69.18 3.34 21.70
C ASN A 66 69.27 4.16 22.99
N ASP A 67 68.66 5.34 23.05
CA ASP A 67 68.56 6.16 24.26
C ASP A 67 67.77 5.41 25.33
N HIS A 68 66.73 4.67 24.96
CA HIS A 68 65.98 3.81 25.88
C HIS A 68 66.79 2.57 26.28
N ALA A 69 67.53 1.95 25.37
CA ALA A 69 68.41 0.82 25.68
C ALA A 69 69.59 1.26 26.57
N GLU A 70 70.15 2.44 26.34
CA GLU A 70 71.22 3.02 27.16
C GLU A 70 70.68 3.53 28.49
N ALA A 71 69.50 4.15 28.53
CA ALA A 71 68.83 4.50 29.77
C ALA A 71 68.44 3.26 30.56
N THR A 72 68.00 2.19 29.90
CA THR A 72 67.69 0.91 30.53
C THR A 72 68.95 0.19 30.97
N ARG A 73 70.06 0.30 30.22
CA ARG A 73 71.38 -0.23 30.62
C ARG A 73 71.95 0.57 31.78
N LYS A 74 71.89 1.91 31.77
CA LYS A 74 72.28 2.77 32.89
C LYS A 74 71.38 2.54 34.09
N ARG A 75 70.08 2.33 33.90
CA ARG A 75 69.18 1.91 34.98
C ARG A 75 69.49 0.51 35.44
N ALA A 76 69.89 -0.42 34.58
CA ALA A 76 70.27 -1.77 34.98
C ALA A 76 71.64 -1.78 35.68
N GLU A 77 72.57 -0.93 35.28
CA GLU A 77 73.87 -0.72 35.93
C GLU A 77 73.69 0.03 37.25
N ALA A 78 72.89 1.09 37.29
CA ALA A 78 72.52 1.79 38.53
C ALA A 78 71.69 0.89 39.45
N PHE A 79 70.80 0.06 38.91
CA PHE A 79 70.07 -0.95 39.65
C PHE A 79 71.01 -2.06 40.10
N LYS A 80 72.07 -2.39 39.36
CA LYS A 80 73.07 -3.37 39.78
C LYS A 80 74.03 -2.81 40.82
N GLU A 81 74.39 -1.52 40.74
CA GLU A 81 75.11 -0.80 41.79
C GLU A 81 74.22 -0.60 43.03
N GLU A 82 72.94 -0.27 42.87
CA GLU A 82 71.95 -0.28 43.94
C GLU A 82 71.72 -1.69 44.45
N GLN A 83 71.75 -2.73 43.62
CA GLN A 83 71.62 -4.13 44.04
C GLN A 83 72.89 -4.60 44.74
N GLU A 84 74.08 -4.09 44.38
CA GLU A 84 75.34 -4.39 45.06
C GLU A 84 75.50 -3.56 46.35
N ASP A 85 74.98 -2.33 46.40
CA ASP A 85 74.84 -1.51 47.61
C ASP A 85 73.76 -2.07 48.52
N ILE A 86 72.61 -2.46 47.97
CA ILE A 86 71.56 -3.20 48.66
C ILE A 86 72.15 -4.52 49.07
N ASP A 87 72.82 -5.34 48.27
CA ASP A 87 73.40 -6.63 48.70
C ASP A 87 74.54 -6.45 49.72
N LYS A 88 75.28 -5.33 49.69
CA LYS A 88 76.20 -4.95 50.79
C LYS A 88 75.44 -4.55 52.04
N ARG A 89 74.42 -3.72 51.93
CA ARG A 89 73.53 -3.29 53.03
C ARG A 89 72.69 -4.46 53.52
N LEU A 90 72.33 -5.41 52.67
CA LEU A 90 71.60 -6.64 52.90
C LEU A 90 72.60 -7.56 53.56
N LYS A 91 73.83 -7.81 53.11
CA LYS A 91 74.86 -8.49 53.93
C LYS A 91 75.10 -7.85 55.30
N THR A 92 74.94 -6.52 55.40
CA THR A 92 75.07 -5.78 56.67
C THR A 92 73.78 -5.86 57.52
N ILE A 93 72.61 -6.03 56.91
CA ILE A 93 71.26 -6.11 57.51
C ILE A 93 70.86 -7.57 57.77
N THR A 94 71.11 -8.52 56.86
CA THR A 94 71.05 -9.99 56.98
C THR A 94 72.20 -10.60 57.80
N GLY A 95 73.17 -9.79 58.23
CA GLY A 95 73.94 -10.06 59.45
C GLY A 95 73.12 -9.85 60.73
N SER A 96 71.88 -9.34 60.61
CA SER A 96 70.92 -9.08 61.67
C SER A 96 69.53 -9.59 61.22
N ASP A 97 69.24 -10.86 61.49
CA ASP A 97 68.00 -11.63 61.20
C ASP A 97 66.64 -11.00 61.61
N ALA A 98 66.58 -9.71 61.96
CA ALA A 98 65.42 -9.04 62.53
C ALA A 98 64.50 -8.31 61.53
N SER A 99 64.95 -7.92 60.32
CA SER A 99 64.20 -6.99 59.44
C SER A 99 63.31 -7.64 58.35
N ASP A 100 63.78 -8.66 57.62
CA ASP A 100 62.98 -9.31 56.56
C ASP A 100 61.82 -10.16 57.13
N GLU A 101 62.05 -10.73 58.31
CA GLU A 101 61.04 -11.44 59.08
C GLU A 101 59.91 -10.47 59.51
N ALA A 102 60.23 -9.22 59.83
CA ALA A 102 59.25 -8.21 60.24
C ALA A 102 58.37 -7.74 59.06
N ALA A 103 58.94 -7.45 57.88
CA ALA A 103 58.19 -7.02 56.70
C ALA A 103 57.25 -8.12 56.16
N LYS A 104 57.71 -9.37 56.06
CA LYS A 104 56.84 -10.52 55.74
C LYS A 104 55.76 -10.74 56.79
N ARG A 105 56.08 -10.55 58.09
CA ARG A 105 55.06 -10.58 59.15
C ARG A 105 54.05 -9.46 59.00
N PHE A 106 54.43 -8.25 58.56
CA PHE A 106 53.52 -7.13 58.32
C PHE A 106 52.64 -7.33 57.08
N GLU A 107 53.17 -7.83 55.96
CA GLU A 107 52.37 -8.19 54.78
C GLU A 107 51.34 -9.27 55.09
N VAL A 108 51.78 -10.36 55.75
CA VAL A 108 50.86 -11.41 56.21
C VAL A 108 49.83 -10.86 57.19
N SER A 109 50.21 -9.87 58.02
CA SER A 109 49.28 -9.22 58.95
C SER A 109 48.32 -8.24 58.26
N ILE A 110 48.75 -7.53 57.22
CA ILE A 110 47.92 -6.62 56.40
C ILE A 110 46.95 -7.41 55.53
N ASP A 111 47.38 -8.52 54.93
CA ASP A 111 46.50 -9.43 54.20
C ASP A 111 45.50 -10.11 55.12
N LYS A 112 45.93 -10.51 56.33
CA LYS A 112 45.00 -10.98 57.37
C LYS A 112 44.02 -9.88 57.75
N LEU A 113 44.48 -8.64 57.96
CA LEU A 113 43.64 -7.50 58.29
C LEU A 113 42.62 -7.21 57.19
N ARG A 114 43.04 -7.20 55.93
CA ARG A 114 42.18 -7.00 54.76
C ARG A 114 41.13 -8.10 54.60
N ARG A 115 41.54 -9.37 54.78
CA ARG A 115 40.59 -10.50 54.81
C ARG A 115 39.61 -10.37 55.97
N LEU A 116 40.07 -9.89 57.13
CA LEU A 116 39.24 -9.68 58.30
C LEU A 116 38.26 -8.51 58.10
N GLU A 117 38.67 -7.44 57.41
CA GLU A 117 37.82 -6.31 57.02
C GLU A 117 36.77 -6.72 55.99
N ILE A 118 37.14 -7.47 54.96
CA ILE A 118 36.19 -8.02 53.97
C ILE A 118 35.21 -8.97 54.66
N SER A 119 35.71 -9.88 55.51
CA SER A 119 34.86 -10.81 56.27
C SER A 119 33.94 -10.06 57.24
N LYS A 120 34.43 -9.00 57.89
CA LYS A 120 33.62 -8.12 58.74
C LYS A 120 32.54 -7.42 57.93
N GLY A 121 32.88 -6.85 56.77
CA GLY A 121 31.92 -6.22 55.86
C GLY A 121 30.85 -7.20 55.39
N TYR A 122 31.27 -8.40 54.96
CA TYR A 122 30.38 -9.48 54.55
C TYR A 122 29.40 -9.87 55.66
N VAL A 123 29.91 -10.15 56.86
CA VAL A 123 29.08 -10.56 58.02
C VAL A 123 28.19 -9.39 58.48
N THR A 124 28.66 -8.15 58.39
CA THR A 124 27.87 -6.97 58.78
C THR A 124 26.69 -6.78 57.83
N LEU A 125 26.90 -6.90 56.52
CA LEU A 125 25.83 -6.83 55.51
C LEU A 125 24.84 -7.98 55.68
N LEU A 126 25.32 -9.20 55.92
CA LEU A 126 24.46 -10.36 56.13
C LEU A 126 23.60 -10.19 57.39
N ARG A 127 24.20 -9.71 58.49
CA ARG A 127 23.48 -9.41 59.74
C ARG A 127 22.44 -8.32 59.52
N GLU A 128 22.80 -7.20 58.91
CA GLU A 128 21.87 -6.10 58.63
C GLU A 128 20.68 -6.58 57.79
N ALA A 129 20.94 -7.34 56.74
CA ALA A 129 19.89 -7.87 55.89
C ALA A 129 18.94 -8.83 56.62
N GLU A 130 19.47 -9.71 57.46
CA GLU A 130 18.64 -10.61 58.29
C GLU A 130 17.85 -9.86 59.36
N GLU A 131 18.42 -8.82 59.97
CA GLU A 131 17.73 -7.96 60.92
C GLU A 131 16.59 -7.20 60.25
N LEU A 132 16.83 -6.62 59.06
CA LEU A 132 15.80 -5.95 58.26
C LEU A 132 14.68 -6.93 57.87
N SER A 133 15.03 -8.16 57.46
CA SER A 133 14.03 -9.18 57.15
C SER A 133 13.22 -9.59 58.38
N LYS A 134 13.84 -9.78 59.54
CA LYS A 134 13.14 -10.13 60.79
C LYS A 134 12.21 -8.99 61.23
N LEU A 135 12.66 -7.74 61.12
CA LEU A 135 11.89 -6.55 61.48
C LEU A 135 10.66 -6.38 60.56
N ALA A 136 10.82 -6.60 59.26
CA ALA A 136 9.69 -6.60 58.33
C ALA A 136 8.67 -7.69 58.68
N LEU A 137 9.16 -8.91 58.96
CA LEU A 137 8.29 -10.05 59.32
C LEU A 137 7.57 -9.88 60.66
N SER A 138 8.19 -9.22 61.65
CA SER A 138 7.50 -8.94 62.93
C SER A 138 6.38 -7.91 62.77
N ASN A 139 6.53 -6.96 61.84
CA ASN A 139 5.58 -5.88 61.62
C ASN A 139 4.49 -6.21 60.58
N ILE A 140 4.70 -7.23 59.74
CA ILE A 140 3.83 -7.58 58.61
C ILE A 140 2.34 -7.77 58.99
N GLN A 141 2.08 -8.29 60.20
CA GLN A 141 0.73 -8.55 60.68
C GLN A 141 0.18 -7.42 61.55
N SER A 142 0.98 -6.86 62.44
CA SER A 142 0.57 -5.87 63.44
C SER A 142 0.53 -4.44 62.87
N SER A 143 1.56 -4.05 62.11
CA SER A 143 1.75 -2.70 61.58
C SER A 143 2.32 -2.76 60.15
N PRO A 144 1.50 -3.11 59.15
CA PRO A 144 1.95 -3.37 57.77
C PRO A 144 2.76 -2.25 57.13
N ARG A 145 2.37 -1.00 57.36
CA ARG A 145 3.08 0.17 56.83
C ARG A 145 4.53 0.23 57.33
N LEU A 146 4.77 -0.17 58.59
CA LEU A 146 6.12 -0.23 59.18
C LEU A 146 6.95 -1.40 58.65
N ALA A 147 6.35 -2.37 57.95
CA ALA A 147 7.08 -3.47 57.32
C ALA A 147 7.66 -3.09 55.94
N LEU A 148 7.14 -2.04 55.30
CA LEU A 148 7.58 -1.58 53.98
C LEU A 148 8.97 -0.93 54.01
N GLU A 149 9.29 -0.16 55.05
CA GLU A 149 10.57 0.54 55.17
C GLU A 149 11.77 -0.44 55.28
N PRO A 150 11.76 -1.46 56.17
CA PRO A 150 12.85 -2.42 56.25
C PRO A 150 13.01 -3.24 54.96
N TYR A 151 11.90 -3.58 54.29
CA TYR A 151 11.94 -4.24 52.98
C TYR A 151 12.58 -3.35 51.91
N SER A 152 12.18 -2.09 51.85
CA SER A 152 12.73 -1.11 50.90
C SER A 152 14.23 -0.93 51.10
N ARG A 153 14.69 -0.86 52.35
CA ARG A 153 16.11 -0.81 52.69
C ARG A 153 16.86 -2.08 52.28
N LEU A 154 16.33 -3.26 52.58
CA LEU A 154 16.93 -4.55 52.17
C LEU A 154 17.07 -4.63 50.64
N ARG A 155 16.05 -4.21 49.91
CA ARG A 155 16.07 -4.17 48.45
C ARG A 155 17.13 -3.21 47.91
N ASN A 156 17.25 -2.02 48.50
CA ASN A 156 18.28 -1.04 48.10
C ASN A 156 19.70 -1.58 48.35
N ILE A 157 19.92 -2.37 49.40
CA ILE A 157 21.18 -3.07 49.65
C ILE A 157 21.45 -4.12 48.55
N VAL A 158 20.45 -4.92 48.19
CA VAL A 158 20.60 -5.91 47.10
C VAL A 158 20.92 -5.21 45.78
N GLN A 159 20.24 -4.09 45.49
CA GLN A 159 20.46 -3.34 44.26
C GLN A 159 21.85 -2.71 44.21
N SER A 160 22.28 -2.03 45.28
CA SER A 160 23.62 -1.42 45.33
C SER A 160 24.74 -2.44 45.20
N LEU A 161 24.56 -3.65 45.76
CA LEU A 161 25.50 -4.75 45.57
C LEU A 161 25.55 -5.25 44.12
N LYS A 162 24.40 -5.34 43.44
CA LYS A 162 24.34 -5.71 42.02
C LYS A 162 25.00 -4.66 41.13
N ASP A 163 24.77 -3.38 41.40
CA ASP A 163 25.35 -2.28 40.64
C ASP A 163 26.86 -2.18 40.84
N ALA A 164 27.36 -2.60 42.02
CA ALA A 164 28.78 -2.67 42.32
C ALA A 164 29.51 -3.90 41.74
N GLN A 165 28.79 -4.95 41.30
CA GLN A 165 29.40 -6.19 40.81
C GLN A 165 30.37 -6.02 39.63
N PRO A 166 30.08 -5.18 38.61
CA PRO A 166 31.01 -4.96 37.49
C PRO A 166 32.35 -4.38 37.95
N ALA A 167 32.33 -3.42 38.88
CA ALA A 167 33.54 -2.81 39.43
C ALA A 167 34.31 -3.76 40.39
N ALA A 168 33.61 -4.74 40.94
CA ALA A 168 34.16 -5.76 41.84
C ALA A 168 34.52 -7.08 41.12
N GLU A 169 34.49 -7.13 39.78
CA GLU A 169 34.79 -8.32 38.97
C GLU A 169 34.04 -9.60 39.41
N GLY A 170 32.80 -9.46 39.87
CA GLY A 170 32.00 -10.63 40.29
C GLY A 170 32.28 -11.11 41.73
N ALA A 171 32.94 -10.32 42.58
CA ALA A 171 33.27 -10.71 43.95
C ALA A 171 32.02 -11.04 44.82
N ALA A 172 32.22 -11.94 45.79
CA ALA A 172 31.19 -12.37 46.75
C ALA A 172 29.84 -12.79 46.11
N PRO A 173 29.83 -13.65 45.08
CA PRO A 173 28.60 -13.99 44.34
C PRO A 173 27.56 -14.68 45.23
N HIS A 174 27.99 -15.47 46.21
CA HIS A 174 27.10 -16.14 47.17
C HIS A 174 26.38 -15.17 48.11
N LEU A 175 27.01 -14.03 48.47
CA LEU A 175 26.35 -13.01 49.29
C LEU A 175 25.21 -12.37 48.49
N VAL A 176 25.50 -11.98 47.25
CA VAL A 176 24.51 -11.34 46.38
C VAL A 176 23.34 -12.27 46.11
N ASP A 177 23.61 -13.54 45.78
CA ASP A 177 22.55 -14.56 45.59
C ASP A 177 21.75 -14.82 46.87
N TYR A 178 22.40 -14.92 48.03
CA TYR A 178 21.69 -15.11 49.31
C TYR A 178 20.79 -13.92 49.64
N LEU A 179 21.31 -12.69 49.53
CA LEU A 179 20.54 -11.48 49.83
C LEU A 179 19.39 -11.28 48.84
N GLU A 180 19.57 -11.63 47.57
CA GLU A 180 18.50 -11.65 46.57
C GLU A 180 17.41 -12.69 46.90
N LYS A 181 17.80 -13.90 47.30
CA LYS A 181 16.86 -14.93 47.78
C LYS A 181 16.13 -14.49 49.04
N LEU A 182 16.81 -13.81 49.97
CA LEU A 182 16.21 -13.27 51.18
C LEU A 182 15.19 -12.17 50.85
N ALA A 183 15.55 -11.21 50.01
CA ALA A 183 14.67 -10.12 49.60
C ALA A 183 13.45 -10.61 48.80
N SER A 184 13.65 -11.56 47.87
CA SER A 184 12.55 -12.18 47.10
C SER A 184 11.64 -13.05 47.98
N GLY A 185 12.21 -13.80 48.92
CA GLY A 185 11.45 -14.57 49.92
C GLY A 185 10.61 -13.66 50.82
N LEU A 186 11.18 -12.56 51.31
CA LEU A 186 10.47 -11.55 52.10
C LEU A 186 9.34 -10.90 51.29
N ARG A 187 9.64 -10.47 50.05
CA ARG A 187 8.65 -9.92 49.12
C ARG A 187 7.45 -10.85 48.96
N LYS A 188 7.70 -12.14 48.69
CA LYS A 188 6.62 -13.14 48.51
C LYS A 188 5.73 -13.21 49.75
N GLN A 189 6.31 -13.24 50.94
CA GLN A 189 5.55 -13.27 52.20
C GLN A 189 4.74 -11.99 52.42
N MET A 190 5.31 -10.81 52.13
CA MET A 190 4.60 -9.52 52.18
C MET A 190 3.44 -9.46 51.20
N MET A 191 3.67 -9.88 49.96
CA MET A 191 2.65 -9.95 48.92
C MET A 191 1.50 -10.88 49.32
N GLU A 192 1.80 -12.09 49.81
CA GLU A 192 0.78 -13.03 50.30
C GLU A 192 -0.03 -12.46 51.48
N SER A 193 0.63 -11.78 52.44
CA SER A 193 -0.04 -11.18 53.59
C SER A 193 -0.96 -10.03 53.18
N PHE A 194 -0.46 -9.10 52.37
CA PHE A 194 -1.22 -7.92 51.93
C PHE A 194 -2.36 -8.31 50.97
N SER A 195 -2.14 -9.30 50.10
CA SER A 195 -3.19 -9.85 49.23
C SER A 195 -4.32 -10.48 50.05
N LYS A 196 -4.00 -11.26 51.09
CA LYS A 196 -5.02 -11.83 52.00
C LYS A 196 -5.82 -10.77 52.73
N ARG A 197 -5.18 -9.66 53.14
CA ARG A 197 -5.85 -8.51 53.76
C ARG A 197 -6.85 -7.86 52.80
N LEU A 198 -6.41 -7.54 51.58
CA LEU A 198 -7.28 -6.99 50.55
C LEU A 198 -8.43 -7.95 50.22
N GLN A 199 -8.14 -9.25 50.04
CA GLN A 199 -9.16 -10.27 49.76
C GLN A 199 -10.24 -10.31 50.85
N LYS A 200 -9.86 -10.27 52.13
CA LYS A 200 -10.82 -10.22 53.24
C LYS A 200 -11.72 -8.98 53.17
N THR A 201 -11.18 -7.82 52.81
CA THR A 201 -11.97 -6.60 52.60
C THR A 201 -12.91 -6.75 51.39
N LEU A 202 -12.44 -7.33 50.28
CA LEU A 202 -13.26 -7.59 49.09
C LEU A 202 -14.44 -8.53 49.40
N GLU A 203 -14.22 -9.58 50.20
CA GLU A 203 -15.27 -10.49 50.66
C GLU A 203 -16.34 -9.74 51.48
N GLN A 204 -15.91 -8.85 52.39
CA GLN A 204 -16.84 -8.02 53.19
C GLN A 204 -17.63 -7.01 52.34
N MET A 205 -17.01 -6.49 51.28
CA MET A 205 -17.68 -5.62 50.31
C MET A 205 -18.71 -6.38 49.46
N GLY A 206 -18.63 -7.71 49.39
CA GLY A 206 -19.40 -8.53 48.46
C GLY A 206 -18.86 -8.49 47.03
N TRP A 207 -17.59 -8.12 46.83
CA TRP A 207 -16.95 -8.14 45.52
C TRP A 207 -16.80 -9.58 45.00
N PRO A 208 -17.04 -9.88 43.71
CA PRO A 208 -17.42 -8.98 42.61
C PRO A 208 -18.94 -9.05 42.28
N SER A 209 -19.83 -9.13 43.27
CA SER A 209 -21.29 -9.05 43.01
C SER A 209 -21.67 -7.67 42.48
N LYS A 210 -22.71 -7.56 41.63
CA LYS A 210 -23.22 -6.25 41.17
C LYS A 210 -23.80 -5.41 42.31
N ASP A 211 -24.20 -6.06 43.40
CA ASP A 211 -24.78 -5.42 44.59
C ASP A 211 -23.73 -5.14 45.69
N PHE A 212 -22.44 -5.13 45.34
CA PHE A 212 -21.37 -4.87 46.30
C PHE A 212 -21.56 -3.48 46.94
N ARG A 213 -21.18 -3.36 48.22
CA ARG A 213 -21.33 -2.11 48.98
C ARG A 213 -19.99 -1.66 49.54
N LEU A 214 -19.72 -0.36 49.43
CA LEU A 214 -18.52 0.27 49.96
C LEU A 214 -18.90 1.39 50.95
N PRO A 215 -19.34 1.05 52.18
CA PRO A 215 -19.53 2.02 53.25
C PRO A 215 -18.18 2.64 53.66
N GLU A 216 -18.20 3.81 54.29
CA GLU A 216 -16.99 4.62 54.54
C GLU A 216 -15.91 3.92 55.39
N ASP A 217 -16.31 3.09 56.35
CA ASP A 217 -15.41 2.29 57.18
C ASP A 217 -14.68 1.22 56.36
N LEU A 218 -15.39 0.53 55.47
CA LEU A 218 -14.79 -0.43 54.53
C LEU A 218 -14.00 0.27 53.42
N ARG A 219 -14.43 1.47 52.98
CA ARG A 219 -13.71 2.29 52.00
C ARG A 219 -12.31 2.61 52.51
N THR A 220 -12.21 3.07 53.75
CA THR A 220 -10.92 3.43 54.36
C THR A 220 -9.99 2.22 54.43
N GLN A 221 -10.50 1.07 54.86
CA GLN A 221 -9.74 -0.18 54.90
C GLN A 221 -9.32 -0.67 53.51
N TRP A 222 -10.21 -0.56 52.52
CA TRP A 222 -9.93 -0.94 51.14
C TRP A 222 -8.82 -0.06 50.55
N ILE A 223 -8.91 1.27 50.71
CA ILE A 223 -7.87 2.22 50.27
C ILE A 223 -6.53 1.87 50.93
N GLU A 224 -6.52 1.64 52.24
CA GLU A 224 -5.27 1.28 52.96
C GLU A 224 -4.65 -0.02 52.42
N ASN A 225 -5.45 -1.05 52.18
CA ASN A 225 -4.94 -2.32 51.65
C ASN A 225 -4.47 -2.21 50.19
N VAL A 226 -5.13 -1.36 49.38
CA VAL A 226 -4.69 -1.02 48.01
C VAL A 226 -3.35 -0.29 48.06
N GLU A 227 -3.23 0.77 48.87
CA GLU A 227 -1.99 1.54 49.04
C GLU A 227 -0.82 0.64 49.48
N LEU A 228 -1.03 -0.29 50.43
CA LEU A 228 0.02 -1.24 50.86
C LEU A 228 0.58 -2.09 49.72
N LEU A 229 -0.28 -2.56 48.82
CA LEU A 229 0.14 -3.36 47.65
C LEU A 229 0.82 -2.49 46.59
N LEU A 230 0.33 -1.26 46.37
CA LEU A 230 0.99 -0.30 45.48
C LEU A 230 2.37 0.10 46.00
N ASP A 231 2.51 0.36 47.29
CA ASP A 231 3.78 0.69 47.94
C ASP A 231 4.79 -0.46 47.83
N LEU A 232 4.34 -1.69 48.02
CA LEU A 232 5.17 -2.89 47.85
C LEU A 232 5.70 -3.02 46.41
N GLN A 233 4.88 -2.68 45.42
CA GLN A 233 5.22 -2.78 44.00
C GLN A 233 6.01 -1.57 43.47
N THR A 234 5.86 -0.39 44.07
CA THR A 234 6.45 0.87 43.58
C THR A 234 7.94 0.74 43.21
N PRO A 235 8.81 0.11 44.04
CA PRO A 235 10.22 -0.07 43.70
C PRO A 235 10.50 -0.95 42.46
N GLU A 236 9.52 -1.72 41.97
CA GLU A 236 9.61 -2.58 40.78
C GLU A 236 9.30 -1.81 39.52
N LEU A 237 8.40 -0.84 39.60
CA LEU A 237 8.03 0.04 38.50
C LEU A 237 9.22 0.91 38.10
N THR A 238 10.01 1.38 39.07
CA THR A 238 11.23 2.21 38.83
C THR A 238 12.27 1.53 37.96
N ARG A 239 12.46 0.22 38.12
CA ARG A 239 13.44 -0.54 37.34
C ARG A 239 12.96 -0.75 35.91
N ARG A 240 11.65 -0.90 35.74
CA ARG A 240 11.04 -1.19 34.46
C ARG A 240 11.15 -0.02 33.49
N ASP A 241 11.01 1.22 33.96
CA ASP A 241 11.15 2.42 33.10
C ASP A 241 12.55 2.58 32.49
N ILE A 242 13.58 1.95 33.08
CA ILE A 242 14.93 1.93 32.53
C ILE A 242 15.03 0.90 31.39
N ASP A 243 14.39 -0.27 31.53
CA ASP A 243 14.38 -1.35 30.53
C ASP A 243 13.34 -1.13 29.40
N VAL A 244 12.20 -0.49 29.68
CA VAL A 244 11.09 -0.21 28.74
C VAL A 244 11.53 0.74 27.62
N LYS A 245 12.48 1.65 27.89
CA LYS A 245 13.07 2.50 26.85
C LYS A 245 13.83 1.70 25.77
N GLN A 246 14.11 0.42 26.01
CA GLN A 246 14.85 -0.45 25.09
C GLN A 246 13.98 -1.55 24.45
N GLN A 247 12.82 -1.89 25.02
CA GLN A 247 11.96 -2.98 24.54
C GLN A 247 10.48 -2.61 24.75
N ASN A 248 9.64 -2.76 23.70
CA ASN A 248 8.17 -2.58 23.73
C ASN A 248 7.48 -3.52 24.74
N ALA A 249 7.65 -3.29 26.03
CA ALA A 249 7.18 -4.15 27.09
C ALA A 249 5.73 -3.84 27.47
N GLU A 250 4.90 -4.87 27.66
CA GLU A 250 3.49 -4.73 28.07
C GLU A 250 3.39 -3.99 29.42
N PRO A 251 2.41 -3.09 29.63
CA PRO A 251 2.27 -2.38 30.91
C PRO A 251 2.16 -3.35 32.10
N PRO A 252 2.73 -3.01 33.27
CA PRO A 252 2.69 -3.90 34.44
C PRO A 252 1.27 -4.03 34.97
N ILE A 253 0.90 -5.24 35.40
CA ILE A 253 -0.32 -5.44 36.16
C ILE A 253 -0.04 -5.01 37.59
N LEU A 254 -0.87 -4.10 38.11
CA LEU A 254 -0.71 -3.62 39.47
C LEU A 254 -1.22 -4.66 40.47
N LEU A 255 -0.47 -4.89 41.55
CA LEU A 255 -0.78 -5.94 42.53
C LEU A 255 -2.20 -5.87 43.11
N PRO A 256 -2.77 -4.68 43.46
CA PRO A 256 -4.17 -4.62 43.91
C PRO A 256 -5.14 -5.16 42.85
N LEU A 257 -4.90 -4.86 41.57
CA LEU A 257 -5.75 -5.29 40.47
C LEU A 257 -5.62 -6.79 40.21
N GLU A 258 -4.42 -7.37 40.38
CA GLU A 258 -4.23 -8.83 40.33
C GLU A 258 -5.14 -9.54 41.35
N VAL A 259 -5.18 -9.03 42.59
CA VAL A 259 -6.06 -9.58 43.65
C VAL A 259 -7.53 -9.39 43.32
N MET A 260 -7.92 -8.21 42.82
CA MET A 260 -9.32 -7.89 42.52
C MET A 260 -9.86 -8.64 41.30
N VAL A 261 -9.02 -8.91 40.30
CA VAL A 261 -9.39 -9.67 39.10
C VAL A 261 -9.38 -11.19 39.36
N HIS A 262 -8.60 -11.68 40.32
CA HIS A 262 -8.54 -13.12 40.63
C HIS A 262 -9.90 -13.84 40.73
N PRO A 263 -10.91 -13.36 41.49
CA PRO A 263 -12.23 -14.00 41.52
C PRO A 263 -12.99 -13.93 40.18
N LEU A 264 -12.73 -12.90 39.35
CA LEU A 264 -13.29 -12.79 38.00
C LEU A 264 -12.66 -13.83 37.06
N ASP A 265 -11.34 -13.99 37.13
CA ASP A 265 -10.59 -15.00 36.36
C ASP A 265 -11.04 -16.43 36.74
N LEU A 266 -11.20 -16.73 38.02
CA LEU A 266 -11.73 -18.03 38.47
C LEU A 266 -13.12 -18.32 37.90
N ARG A 267 -14.02 -17.32 37.94
CA ARG A 267 -15.38 -17.46 37.38
C ARG A 267 -15.33 -17.65 35.87
N PHE A 268 -14.49 -16.89 35.18
CA PHE A 268 -14.29 -17.04 33.74
C PHE A 268 -13.76 -18.42 33.37
N LYS A 269 -12.71 -18.89 34.05
CA LYS A 269 -12.16 -20.24 33.86
C LYS A 269 -13.21 -21.31 34.12
N TYR A 270 -14.03 -21.15 35.16
CA TYR A 270 -15.13 -22.07 35.45
C TYR A 270 -16.15 -22.16 34.30
N HIS A 271 -16.50 -21.05 33.64
CA HIS A 271 -17.49 -21.05 32.55
C HIS A 271 -16.89 -21.39 31.17
N PHE A 272 -15.67 -20.96 30.90
CA PHE A 272 -15.07 -21.02 29.55
C PHE A 272 -13.90 -21.99 29.46
N SER A 273 -13.77 -22.94 30.39
CA SER A 273 -12.83 -24.05 30.33
C SER A 273 -13.52 -25.39 30.62
N GLY A 274 -12.86 -26.50 30.25
CA GLY A 274 -13.39 -27.85 30.45
C GLY A 274 -14.69 -28.11 29.67
N ASP A 275 -15.51 -29.05 30.14
CA ASP A 275 -16.68 -29.57 29.41
C ASP A 275 -17.98 -28.78 29.68
N LYS A 276 -17.88 -27.48 29.93
CA LYS A 276 -19.07 -26.64 30.17
C LYS A 276 -19.79 -26.32 28.85
N PRO A 277 -21.14 -26.24 28.84
CA PRO A 277 -21.92 -25.84 27.66
C PRO A 277 -21.55 -24.44 27.13
N THR A 278 -21.02 -23.58 27.99
CA THR A 278 -20.54 -22.23 27.67
C THR A 278 -19.16 -22.21 27.03
N ASN A 279 -18.38 -23.30 27.12
CA ASN A 279 -17.07 -23.43 26.48
C ASN A 279 -17.20 -24.03 25.08
N ARG A 280 -17.74 -23.24 24.14
CA ARG A 280 -17.95 -23.66 22.75
C ARG A 280 -16.87 -23.12 21.83
N LEU A 281 -16.32 -23.99 20.99
CA LEU A 281 -15.28 -23.64 20.01
C LEU A 281 -15.82 -22.73 18.89
N ASP A 282 -17.11 -22.87 18.58
CA ASP A 282 -17.82 -22.11 17.54
C ASP A 282 -18.47 -20.82 18.04
N LYS A 283 -18.33 -20.52 19.35
CA LYS A 283 -18.92 -19.34 19.99
C LYS A 283 -17.89 -18.52 20.77
N PRO A 284 -16.82 -18.02 20.14
CA PRO A 284 -15.85 -17.17 20.80
C PRO A 284 -16.44 -15.86 21.32
N GLU A 285 -17.52 -15.37 20.71
CA GLU A 285 -18.25 -14.18 21.16
C GLU A 285 -18.73 -14.29 22.62
N TYR A 286 -18.94 -15.50 23.15
CA TYR A 286 -19.39 -15.68 24.53
C TYR A 286 -18.34 -15.28 25.57
N PHE A 287 -17.08 -15.69 25.37
CA PHE A 287 -16.03 -15.36 26.35
C PHE A 287 -15.50 -13.94 26.11
N LEU A 288 -15.49 -13.45 24.86
CA LEU A 288 -15.14 -12.07 24.53
C LEU A 288 -16.18 -11.09 25.09
N GLY A 289 -17.46 -11.33 24.82
CA GLY A 289 -18.57 -10.55 25.36
C GLY A 289 -18.61 -10.57 26.88
N HIS A 290 -18.25 -11.69 27.53
CA HIS A 290 -18.12 -11.72 28.98
C HIS A 290 -17.05 -10.76 29.51
N VAL A 291 -15.89 -10.67 28.87
CA VAL A 291 -14.83 -9.72 29.29
C VAL A 291 -15.30 -8.29 29.10
N VAL A 292 -15.95 -7.99 27.98
CA VAL A 292 -16.59 -6.68 27.72
C VAL A 292 -17.62 -6.35 28.80
N ASP A 293 -18.48 -7.30 29.17
CA ASP A 293 -19.47 -7.13 30.24
C ASP A 293 -18.83 -6.82 31.60
N LEU A 294 -17.69 -7.45 31.92
CA LEU A 294 -16.94 -7.15 33.13
C LEU A 294 -16.43 -5.69 33.12
N ILE A 295 -15.89 -5.25 31.98
CA ILE A 295 -15.41 -3.88 31.80
C ILE A 295 -16.57 -2.89 31.94
N ASN A 296 -17.69 -3.13 31.26
CA ASN A 296 -18.89 -2.30 31.32
C ASN A 296 -19.53 -2.26 32.71
N THR A 297 -19.52 -3.38 33.43
CA THR A 297 -20.11 -3.47 34.77
C THR A 297 -19.25 -2.79 35.84
N PHE A 298 -17.93 -2.98 35.80
CA PHE A 298 -17.03 -2.57 36.89
C PHE A 298 -16.13 -1.38 36.57
N GLY A 299 -16.00 -0.96 35.31
CA GLY A 299 -15.14 0.15 34.90
C GLY A 299 -15.46 1.45 35.65
N GLY A 300 -16.74 1.77 35.84
CA GLY A 300 -17.18 2.94 36.60
C GLY A 300 -16.76 2.91 38.08
N PHE A 301 -16.66 1.72 38.69
CA PHE A 301 -16.15 1.59 40.05
C PHE A 301 -14.66 1.93 40.13
N PHE A 302 -13.84 1.44 39.20
CA PHE A 302 -12.41 1.78 39.17
C PHE A 302 -12.18 3.27 38.87
N ALA A 303 -12.94 3.85 37.94
CA ALA A 303 -12.91 5.28 37.65
C ALA A 303 -13.28 6.15 38.86
N SER A 304 -14.27 5.76 39.67
CA SER A 304 -14.76 6.56 40.79
C SER A 304 -14.02 6.32 42.11
N SER A 305 -13.59 5.09 42.36
CA SER A 305 -13.05 4.67 43.66
C SER A 305 -11.54 4.45 43.66
N LEU A 306 -10.97 3.93 42.57
CA LEU A 306 -9.53 3.67 42.49
C LEU A 306 -8.74 4.85 41.91
N GLN A 307 -9.32 5.60 40.98
CA GLN A 307 -8.66 6.77 40.38
C GLN A 307 -8.16 7.79 41.42
N PRO A 308 -8.91 8.17 42.47
CA PRO A 308 -8.39 9.12 43.47
C PRO A 308 -7.16 8.59 44.24
N VAL A 309 -7.09 7.27 44.46
CA VAL A 309 -5.91 6.62 45.08
C VAL A 309 -4.73 6.69 44.12
N PHE A 310 -4.97 6.46 42.84
CA PHE A 310 -3.96 6.56 41.78
C PHE A 310 -3.45 7.99 41.61
N ASP A 311 -4.33 8.99 41.59
CA ASP A 311 -3.96 10.41 41.46
C ASP A 311 -3.06 10.85 42.62
N LYS A 312 -3.39 10.44 43.85
CA LYS A 312 -2.56 10.68 45.03
C LYS A 312 -1.21 9.97 44.89
N LYS A 313 -1.21 8.70 44.47
CA LYS A 313 0.02 7.92 44.31
C LYS A 313 0.94 8.52 43.25
N ALA A 314 0.39 8.95 42.12
CA ALA A 314 1.10 9.62 41.05
C ALA A 314 1.86 10.87 41.55
N GLN A 315 1.20 11.68 42.38
CA GLN A 315 1.81 12.86 43.01
C GLN A 315 2.96 12.49 43.97
N GLU A 316 2.82 11.40 44.72
CA GLU A 316 3.85 10.94 45.68
C GLU A 316 5.11 10.40 44.99
N VAL A 317 4.96 9.63 43.90
CA VAL A 317 6.10 8.97 43.22
C VAL A 317 6.81 9.87 42.22
N GLY A 318 6.18 10.97 41.82
CA GLY A 318 6.73 11.97 40.90
C GLY A 318 6.67 11.56 39.42
N SER A 319 7.13 12.46 38.55
CA SER A 319 6.96 12.39 37.09
C SER A 319 7.60 11.17 36.41
N ALA A 320 8.57 10.52 37.07
CA ALA A 320 9.17 9.31 36.54
C ALA A 320 8.19 8.13 36.51
N LEU A 321 7.28 8.05 37.49
CA LEU A 321 6.42 6.88 37.72
C LEU A 321 4.93 7.17 37.64
N GLU A 322 4.54 8.44 37.59
CA GLU A 322 3.15 8.90 37.59
C GLU A 322 2.28 8.18 36.54
N TRP A 323 2.87 7.83 35.40
CA TRP A 323 2.18 7.22 34.28
C TRP A 323 1.59 5.84 34.59
N ASN A 324 2.23 5.07 35.49
CA ASN A 324 1.74 3.75 35.91
C ASN A 324 0.37 3.86 36.62
N PHE A 325 0.02 5.06 37.07
CA PHE A 325 -1.20 5.39 37.80
C PHE A 325 -2.10 6.35 37.01
N TYR A 326 -1.88 6.52 35.71
CA TYR A 326 -2.60 7.50 34.89
C TYR A 326 -4.11 7.24 34.84
N ASN A 327 -4.53 5.99 34.61
CA ASN A 327 -5.94 5.64 34.44
C ASN A 327 -6.27 4.28 35.07
N ALA A 328 -7.10 4.31 36.13
CA ALA A 328 -7.51 3.12 36.87
C ALA A 328 -8.39 2.16 36.06
N SER A 329 -9.23 2.68 35.16
CA SER A 329 -10.06 1.84 34.29
C SER A 329 -9.21 1.11 33.25
N HIS A 330 -8.23 1.79 32.67
CA HIS A 330 -7.28 1.17 31.75
C HIS A 330 -6.42 0.13 32.46
N ALA A 331 -5.95 0.42 33.68
CA ALA A 331 -5.23 -0.57 34.48
C ALA A 331 -6.08 -1.82 34.78
N PHE A 332 -7.38 -1.65 35.04
CA PHE A 332 -8.32 -2.78 35.19
C PHE A 332 -8.45 -3.58 33.90
N ILE A 333 -8.63 -2.93 32.74
CA ILE A 333 -8.66 -3.59 31.43
C ILE A 333 -7.36 -4.37 31.20
N THR A 334 -6.20 -3.77 31.47
CA THR A 334 -4.88 -4.43 31.41
C THR A 334 -4.83 -5.70 32.26
N ALA A 335 -5.39 -5.65 33.48
CA ALA A 335 -5.43 -6.78 34.40
C ALA A 335 -6.36 -7.92 33.94
N LEU A 336 -7.35 -7.65 33.08
CA LEU A 336 -8.23 -8.66 32.46
C LEU A 336 -7.62 -9.32 31.21
N MET A 337 -6.61 -8.74 30.58
CA MET A 337 -6.03 -9.31 29.36
C MET A 337 -5.36 -10.69 29.54
N PRO A 338 -4.65 -11.00 30.64
CA PRO A 338 -4.01 -12.31 30.82
C PRO A 338 -4.96 -13.50 30.79
N MET A 339 -6.15 -13.39 31.38
CA MET A 339 -7.15 -14.46 31.36
C MET A 339 -7.64 -14.73 29.94
N LEU A 340 -7.82 -13.67 29.14
CA LEU A 340 -8.19 -13.77 27.73
C LEU A 340 -7.06 -14.38 26.89
N ARG A 341 -5.81 -13.93 27.08
CA ARG A 341 -4.61 -14.51 26.45
C ARG A 341 -4.51 -16.00 26.70
N GLN A 342 -4.63 -16.42 27.97
CA GLN A 342 -4.56 -17.83 28.34
C GLN A 342 -5.67 -18.66 27.66
N LYS A 343 -6.90 -18.12 27.59
CA LYS A 343 -8.00 -18.77 26.89
C LYS A 343 -7.71 -18.94 25.40
N LEU A 344 -7.20 -17.92 24.74
CA LEU A 344 -6.88 -17.93 23.31
C LEU A 344 -5.74 -18.93 23.01
N LEU A 345 -4.67 -18.92 23.79
CA LEU A 345 -3.54 -19.84 23.64
C LEU A 345 -3.98 -21.31 23.73
N ASN A 346 -4.92 -21.63 24.61
CA ASN A 346 -5.48 -22.98 24.72
C ASN A 346 -6.45 -23.32 23.58
N LEU A 347 -7.18 -22.33 23.06
CA LEU A 347 -8.20 -22.50 22.03
C LEU A 347 -7.57 -22.69 20.63
N LEU A 348 -6.58 -21.87 20.30
CA LEU A 348 -5.99 -21.76 18.96
C LEU A 348 -5.53 -23.10 18.36
N PRO A 349 -4.78 -23.97 19.08
CA PRO A 349 -4.38 -25.26 18.54
C PRO A 349 -5.57 -26.13 18.12
N SER A 350 -6.67 -26.09 18.88
CA SER A 350 -7.87 -26.93 18.65
C SER A 350 -8.69 -26.48 17.45
N ILE A 351 -8.70 -25.18 17.16
CA ILE A 351 -9.49 -24.61 16.06
C ILE A 351 -8.68 -24.44 14.76
N SER A 352 -7.36 -24.47 14.83
CA SER A 352 -6.47 -24.22 13.69
C SER A 352 -6.69 -25.13 12.46
N ALA A 353 -7.17 -26.35 12.71
CA ALA A 353 -7.50 -27.33 11.68
C ALA A 353 -8.87 -27.08 11.03
N HIS A 354 -9.70 -26.19 11.59
CA HIS A 354 -11.07 -25.91 11.16
C HIS A 354 -11.16 -24.47 10.60
N PRO A 355 -11.08 -24.28 9.27
CA PRO A 355 -11.01 -22.96 8.64
C PRO A 355 -12.10 -21.98 9.09
N GLN A 356 -13.35 -22.45 9.15
CA GLN A 356 -14.51 -21.63 9.55
C GLN A 356 -14.40 -21.13 11.00
N LEU A 357 -13.91 -21.98 11.92
CA LEU A 357 -13.76 -21.60 13.32
C LEU A 357 -12.62 -20.59 13.51
N LEU A 358 -11.51 -20.77 12.80
CA LEU A 358 -10.39 -19.84 12.84
C LEU A 358 -10.79 -18.47 12.30
N SER A 359 -11.42 -18.42 11.13
CA SER A 359 -11.91 -17.18 10.51
C SER A 359 -12.89 -16.45 11.44
N HIS A 360 -13.89 -17.15 11.98
CA HIS A 360 -14.85 -16.60 12.92
C HIS A 360 -14.18 -16.05 14.19
N LEU A 361 -13.22 -16.78 14.79
CA LEU A 361 -12.49 -16.28 15.96
C LEU A 361 -11.76 -14.97 15.65
N VAL A 362 -11.04 -14.88 14.54
CA VAL A 362 -10.26 -13.69 14.20
C VAL A 362 -11.19 -12.49 13.96
N HIS A 363 -12.35 -12.71 13.33
CA HIS A 363 -13.36 -11.65 13.16
C HIS A 363 -13.91 -11.17 14.51
N GLU A 364 -14.28 -12.09 15.41
CA GLU A 364 -14.75 -11.72 16.75
C GLU A 364 -13.66 -11.02 17.59
N LEU A 365 -12.38 -11.37 17.41
CA LEU A 365 -11.27 -10.65 18.03
C LEU A 365 -11.13 -9.23 17.50
N MET A 366 -11.31 -9.00 16.19
CA MET A 366 -11.29 -7.67 15.61
C MET A 366 -12.45 -6.81 16.15
N ASN A 367 -13.63 -7.40 16.30
CA ASN A 367 -14.78 -6.73 16.90
C ASN A 367 -14.52 -6.36 18.37
N PHE A 368 -13.97 -7.29 19.15
CA PHE A 368 -13.55 -7.04 20.53
C PHE A 368 -12.52 -5.90 20.61
N ASP A 369 -11.49 -5.92 19.75
CA ASP A 369 -10.45 -4.89 19.75
C ASP A 369 -11.01 -3.50 19.41
N ASN A 370 -11.93 -3.42 18.44
CA ASN A 370 -12.60 -2.19 18.07
C ASN A 370 -13.49 -1.68 19.22
N GLU A 371 -14.25 -2.55 19.89
CA GLU A 371 -15.08 -2.14 21.02
C GLU A 371 -14.23 -1.56 22.16
N ILE A 372 -13.12 -2.21 22.51
CA ILE A 372 -12.21 -1.73 23.55
C ILE A 372 -11.51 -0.43 23.14
N ARG A 373 -11.17 -0.26 21.85
CA ARG A 373 -10.53 0.97 21.35
C ARG A 373 -11.49 2.14 21.26
N GLU A 374 -12.68 1.94 20.70
CA GLU A 374 -13.61 3.04 20.39
C GLU A 374 -14.46 3.42 21.60
N THR A 375 -14.92 2.45 22.40
CA THR A 375 -15.81 2.70 23.54
C THR A 375 -15.03 3.13 24.78
N TRP A 376 -13.92 2.46 25.05
CA TRP A 376 -13.12 2.67 26.27
C TRP A 376 -11.89 3.55 26.07
N ASN A 377 -11.60 3.93 24.80
CA ASN A 377 -10.39 4.65 24.42
C ASN A 377 -9.16 4.07 25.13
N TYR A 378 -9.05 2.73 25.11
CA TYR A 378 -8.09 2.01 25.93
C TYR A 378 -6.67 2.29 25.46
N LEU A 379 -5.89 2.90 26.36
CA LEU A 379 -4.50 3.28 26.12
C LEU A 379 -3.63 2.66 27.23
N PRO A 380 -3.10 1.45 27.02
CA PRO A 380 -2.26 0.74 27.99
C PRO A 380 -0.99 1.53 28.37
N ASP A 381 -0.49 2.35 27.44
CA ASP A 381 0.63 3.26 27.64
C ASP A 381 0.30 4.61 26.96
N PRO A 382 0.09 5.69 27.72
CA PRO A 382 -0.24 7.01 27.17
C PRO A 382 0.94 7.72 26.48
N TYR A 383 2.18 7.25 26.66
CA TYR A 383 3.38 7.82 26.02
C TYR A 383 3.88 7.00 24.83
N SER A 384 3.30 5.82 24.61
CA SER A 384 3.56 5.04 23.40
C SER A 384 3.13 5.83 22.17
N LYS A 385 4.03 5.90 21.18
CA LYS A 385 3.69 6.46 19.85
C LYS A 385 2.70 5.57 19.10
N ASP A 386 2.64 4.29 19.45
CA ASP A 386 1.74 3.31 18.86
C ASP A 386 0.51 3.13 19.75
N ASN A 387 -0.70 3.19 19.16
CA ASN A 387 -1.93 2.78 19.83
C ASN A 387 -1.90 1.28 20.20
N TRP A 388 -2.78 0.87 21.13
CA TRP A 388 -2.94 -0.54 21.46
C TRP A 388 -3.26 -1.37 20.22
N LYS A 389 -2.39 -2.35 19.94
CA LYS A 389 -2.44 -3.15 18.70
C LYS A 389 -3.57 -4.17 18.68
N GLY A 390 -4.19 -4.45 19.83
CA GLY A 390 -5.31 -5.38 19.95
C GLY A 390 -4.90 -6.83 20.22
N MET A 391 -5.84 -7.62 20.74
CA MET A 391 -5.74 -9.07 20.90
C MET A 391 -5.60 -9.78 19.56
N THR A 392 -6.22 -9.25 18.50
CA THR A 392 -6.05 -9.74 17.12
C THR A 392 -4.59 -9.70 16.72
N TRP A 393 -3.89 -8.59 17.00
CA TRP A 393 -2.48 -8.47 16.67
C TRP A 393 -1.61 -9.46 17.45
N GLU A 394 -1.91 -9.67 18.73
CA GLU A 394 -1.19 -10.66 19.54
C GLU A 394 -1.36 -12.06 18.94
N VAL A 395 -2.59 -12.48 18.65
CA VAL A 395 -2.87 -13.80 18.05
C VAL A 395 -2.21 -13.96 16.68
N LEU A 396 -2.35 -12.97 15.79
CA LEU A 396 -1.88 -13.09 14.42
C LEU A 396 -0.35 -12.92 14.33
N THR A 397 0.23 -11.99 15.08
CA THR A 397 1.64 -11.59 14.95
C THR A 397 2.52 -12.23 16.02
N LYS A 398 2.17 -12.10 17.30
CA LYS A 398 3.00 -12.58 18.41
C LYS A 398 2.96 -14.10 18.51
N GLU A 399 1.77 -14.69 18.34
CA GLU A 399 1.57 -16.15 18.36
C GLU A 399 1.70 -16.81 16.97
N GLY A 400 1.91 -16.03 15.92
CA GLY A 400 2.27 -16.54 14.59
C GLY A 400 1.14 -17.17 13.78
N TRP A 401 -0.13 -16.85 14.04
CA TRP A 401 -1.28 -17.45 13.33
C TRP A 401 -1.67 -16.75 12.02
N PHE A 402 -1.03 -15.62 11.68
CA PHE A 402 -1.38 -14.83 10.50
C PHE A 402 -1.34 -15.63 9.19
N ASP A 403 -0.26 -16.35 8.92
CA ASP A 403 -0.10 -17.06 7.64
C ASP A 403 -1.18 -18.12 7.42
N ARG A 404 -1.53 -18.83 8.50
CA ARG A 404 -2.60 -19.85 8.45
C ARG A 404 -3.96 -19.22 8.21
N TRP A 405 -4.27 -18.12 8.90
CA TRP A 405 -5.53 -17.41 8.74
C TRP A 405 -5.65 -16.80 7.33
N LEU A 406 -4.60 -16.13 6.85
CA LEU A 406 -4.58 -15.55 5.50
C LEU A 406 -4.78 -16.61 4.41
N LEU A 407 -4.20 -17.81 4.56
CA LEU A 407 -4.45 -18.92 3.64
C LEU A 407 -5.93 -19.35 3.65
N VAL A 408 -6.53 -19.44 4.84
CA VAL A 408 -7.97 -19.76 4.98
C VAL A 408 -8.84 -18.71 4.28
N GLU A 409 -8.59 -17.42 4.53
CA GLU A 409 -9.35 -16.35 3.88
C GLU A 409 -9.15 -16.32 2.37
N LYS A 410 -7.94 -16.60 1.90
CA LYS A 410 -7.65 -16.73 0.47
C LYS A 410 -8.45 -17.86 -0.15
N ASP A 411 -8.49 -19.03 0.49
CA ASP A 411 -9.25 -20.18 -0.01
C ASP A 411 -10.76 -19.89 -0.06
N PHE A 412 -11.31 -19.21 0.95
CA PHE A 412 -12.71 -18.76 0.94
C PHE A 412 -13.00 -17.76 -0.18
N ALA A 413 -12.13 -16.77 -0.35
CA ALA A 413 -12.28 -15.75 -1.37
C ALA A 413 -12.19 -16.36 -2.79
N LEU A 414 -11.28 -17.30 -3.01
CA LEU A 414 -11.15 -18.02 -4.29
C LEU A 414 -12.31 -18.98 -4.55
N ALA A 415 -12.82 -19.67 -3.53
CA ALA A 415 -14.02 -20.49 -3.66
C ALA A 415 -15.23 -19.63 -4.04
N ARG A 416 -15.41 -18.48 -3.38
CA ARG A 416 -16.49 -17.54 -3.69
C ARG A 416 -16.35 -16.95 -5.09
N TYR A 417 -15.13 -16.58 -5.49
CA TYR A 417 -14.85 -16.16 -6.87
C TYR A 417 -15.26 -17.24 -7.87
N LYS A 418 -14.88 -18.51 -7.63
CA LYS A 418 -15.24 -19.63 -8.49
C LYS A 418 -16.76 -19.79 -8.61
N GLU A 419 -17.51 -19.71 -7.52
CA GLU A 419 -18.98 -19.74 -7.54
C GLU A 419 -19.58 -18.62 -8.40
N ILE A 420 -19.02 -17.41 -8.34
CA ILE A 420 -19.47 -16.28 -9.15
C ILE A 420 -19.25 -16.55 -10.64
N ILE A 421 -18.11 -17.15 -11.01
CA ILE A 421 -17.79 -17.46 -12.40
C ILE A 421 -18.61 -18.64 -12.93
N ASP A 422 -18.80 -19.67 -12.11
CA ASP A 422 -19.52 -20.90 -12.48
C ASP A 422 -21.05 -20.69 -12.50
N ALA A 423 -21.56 -19.56 -11.98
CA ALA A 423 -22.97 -19.19 -12.09
C ALA A 423 -23.42 -19.11 -13.56
N THR A 424 -24.61 -19.66 -13.86
CA THR A 424 -25.11 -19.78 -15.24
C THR A 424 -25.28 -18.45 -15.95
N ASP A 425 -25.60 -17.39 -15.20
CA ASP A 425 -25.83 -16.05 -15.70
C ASP A 425 -24.58 -15.14 -15.59
N SER A 426 -23.42 -15.69 -15.21
CA SER A 426 -22.20 -14.92 -14.96
C SER A 426 -21.74 -14.12 -16.20
N GLY A 427 -21.96 -14.66 -17.39
CA GLY A 427 -21.61 -14.03 -18.66
C GLY A 427 -22.63 -13.02 -19.19
N GLU A 428 -23.79 -12.87 -18.57
CA GLU A 428 -24.84 -11.97 -19.05
C GLU A 428 -24.53 -10.51 -18.71
N ILE A 429 -24.88 -9.59 -19.62
CA ILE A 429 -24.81 -8.14 -19.37
C ILE A 429 -25.92 -7.76 -18.39
N ASP A 430 -25.54 -7.05 -17.32
CA ASP A 430 -26.49 -6.51 -16.37
C ASP A 430 -26.89 -5.07 -16.77
N TYR A 431 -28.10 -4.94 -17.30
CA TYR A 431 -28.63 -3.65 -17.75
C TYR A 431 -29.09 -2.75 -16.59
N GLU A 432 -29.35 -3.32 -15.41
CA GLU A 432 -29.93 -2.63 -14.26
C GLU A 432 -28.91 -2.40 -13.14
N GLY A 433 -27.79 -3.13 -13.14
CA GLY A 433 -26.77 -3.07 -12.09
C GLY A 433 -25.94 -1.78 -12.01
N VAL A 434 -26.04 -0.88 -13.00
CA VAL A 434 -25.37 0.42 -12.99
C VAL A 434 -26.27 1.51 -13.56
N GLU A 435 -25.94 2.78 -13.30
CA GLU A 435 -26.67 3.96 -13.78
C GLU A 435 -26.94 3.93 -15.30
N LEU A 436 -28.04 4.53 -15.73
CA LEU A 436 -28.48 4.54 -17.14
C LEU A 436 -27.45 5.15 -18.11
N SER A 437 -26.62 6.08 -17.66
CA SER A 437 -25.59 6.75 -18.45
C SER A 437 -24.28 5.95 -18.56
N ALA A 438 -24.12 4.90 -17.75
CA ALA A 438 -22.91 4.10 -17.66
C ALA A 438 -22.97 2.88 -18.59
N THR A 439 -21.79 2.45 -19.06
CA THR A 439 -21.63 1.18 -19.77
C THR A 439 -21.97 0.01 -18.85
N LYS A 440 -22.69 -0.97 -19.39
CA LYS A 440 -23.22 -2.10 -18.65
C LYS A 440 -22.19 -3.22 -18.52
N PRO A 441 -21.74 -3.58 -17.30
CA PRO A 441 -20.85 -4.72 -17.09
C PRO A 441 -21.63 -6.04 -17.12
N THR A 442 -20.91 -7.16 -17.07
CA THR A 442 -21.52 -8.46 -16.77
C THR A 442 -21.94 -8.59 -15.31
N LYS A 443 -22.94 -9.43 -15.04
CA LYS A 443 -23.33 -9.81 -13.66
C LYS A 443 -22.15 -10.34 -12.85
N ALA A 444 -21.24 -11.09 -13.47
CA ALA A 444 -20.03 -11.56 -12.82
C ALA A 444 -19.14 -10.41 -12.33
N ALA A 445 -18.94 -9.36 -13.15
CA ALA A 445 -18.08 -8.24 -12.75
C ALA A 445 -18.64 -7.46 -11.55
N ILE A 446 -19.97 -7.31 -11.46
CA ILE A 446 -20.63 -6.72 -10.29
C ILE A 446 -20.38 -7.60 -9.06
N ARG A 447 -20.71 -8.90 -9.14
CA ARG A 447 -20.52 -9.83 -8.01
C ARG A 447 -19.05 -9.97 -7.59
N VAL A 448 -18.11 -9.88 -8.53
CA VAL A 448 -16.67 -9.85 -8.24
C VAL A 448 -16.30 -8.57 -7.51
N ASN A 449 -16.83 -7.41 -7.91
CA ASN A 449 -16.65 -6.17 -7.16
C ASN A 449 -17.20 -6.30 -5.73
N ASP A 450 -18.40 -6.85 -5.54
CA ASP A 450 -19.01 -7.05 -4.22
C ASP A 450 -18.15 -7.98 -3.33
N LEU A 451 -17.56 -9.03 -3.91
CA LEU A 451 -16.61 -9.90 -3.23
C LEU A 451 -15.36 -9.12 -2.79
N LEU A 452 -14.82 -8.26 -3.64
CA LEU A 452 -13.63 -7.46 -3.35
C LEU A 452 -13.92 -6.36 -2.29
N GLU A 453 -15.13 -5.79 -2.29
CA GLU A 453 -15.62 -4.90 -1.22
C GLU A 453 -15.67 -5.66 0.11
N THR A 454 -16.24 -6.88 0.10
CA THR A 454 -16.28 -7.75 1.29
C THR A 454 -14.87 -8.07 1.81
N ILE A 455 -13.93 -8.39 0.92
CA ILE A 455 -12.53 -8.64 1.30
C ILE A 455 -11.91 -7.40 1.92
N THR A 456 -12.16 -6.22 1.35
CA THR A 456 -11.66 -4.94 1.90
C THR A 456 -12.13 -4.73 3.34
N GLU A 457 -13.41 -4.96 3.61
CA GLU A 457 -13.97 -4.83 4.96
C GLU A 457 -13.39 -5.84 5.97
N LEU A 458 -12.93 -7.01 5.51
CA LEU A 458 -12.31 -8.02 6.38
C LEU A 458 -10.96 -7.57 6.95
N TYR A 459 -10.10 -6.91 6.15
CA TYR A 459 -8.74 -6.55 6.59
C TYR A 459 -8.58 -5.07 6.95
N ARG A 460 -9.55 -4.21 6.64
CA ARG A 460 -9.57 -2.79 7.06
C ARG A 460 -9.30 -2.61 8.56
N PRO A 461 -9.90 -3.40 9.49
CA PRO A 461 -9.72 -3.23 10.93
C PRO A 461 -8.36 -3.66 11.48
N LEU A 462 -7.53 -4.36 10.70
CA LEU A 462 -6.23 -4.84 11.18
C LEU A 462 -5.35 -3.66 11.63
N SER A 463 -4.54 -3.86 12.67
CA SER A 463 -3.58 -2.83 13.11
C SER A 463 -2.24 -2.93 12.38
N SER A 464 -1.90 -4.09 11.84
CA SER A 464 -0.63 -4.33 11.15
C SER A 464 -0.69 -3.96 9.68
N PHE A 465 0.08 -2.95 9.28
CA PHE A 465 0.30 -2.59 7.87
C PHE A 465 0.70 -3.79 7.02
N GLY A 466 1.66 -4.59 7.50
CA GLY A 466 2.15 -5.72 6.73
C GLY A 466 1.05 -6.75 6.44
N GLN A 467 0.16 -6.96 7.40
CA GLN A 467 -0.99 -7.84 7.21
C GLN A 467 -1.99 -7.27 6.20
N LYS A 468 -2.32 -5.97 6.29
CA LYS A 468 -3.18 -5.28 5.30
C LYS A 468 -2.62 -5.41 3.88
N LEU A 469 -1.32 -5.16 3.72
CA LEU A 469 -0.65 -5.24 2.42
C LEU A 469 -0.68 -6.67 1.85
N ARG A 470 -0.54 -7.68 2.71
CA ARG A 470 -0.67 -9.08 2.30
C ARG A 470 -2.09 -9.45 1.87
N PHE A 471 -3.12 -8.97 2.55
CA PHE A 471 -4.50 -9.17 2.09
C PHE A 471 -4.76 -8.51 0.72
N LEU A 472 -4.31 -7.26 0.57
CA LEU A 472 -4.41 -6.52 -0.69
C LEU A 472 -3.76 -7.29 -1.85
N ILE A 473 -2.50 -7.73 -1.68
CA ILE A 473 -1.74 -8.37 -2.77
C ILE A 473 -2.14 -9.85 -2.95
N ASP A 474 -2.11 -10.64 -1.89
CA ASP A 474 -2.23 -12.09 -1.96
C ASP A 474 -3.67 -12.56 -2.23
N ILE A 475 -4.66 -11.69 -2.00
CA ILE A 475 -6.10 -11.99 -2.19
C ILE A 475 -6.74 -11.01 -3.16
N GLN A 476 -6.85 -9.72 -2.83
CA GLN A 476 -7.66 -8.76 -3.61
C GLN A 476 -7.12 -8.57 -5.04
N ILE A 477 -5.83 -8.24 -5.19
CA ILE A 477 -5.16 -8.11 -6.50
C ILE A 477 -5.15 -9.47 -7.22
N THR A 478 -4.96 -10.57 -6.50
CA THR A 478 -5.00 -11.91 -7.11
C THR A 478 -6.36 -12.22 -7.76
N ILE A 479 -7.48 -11.80 -7.15
CA ILE A 479 -8.82 -11.97 -7.73
C ILE A 479 -9.02 -11.05 -8.93
N PHE A 480 -8.55 -9.80 -8.85
CA PHE A 480 -8.54 -8.89 -10.00
C PHE A 480 -7.77 -9.48 -11.18
N ASP A 481 -6.59 -10.05 -10.95
CA ASP A 481 -5.75 -10.67 -11.98
C ASP A 481 -6.45 -11.88 -12.62
N GLN A 482 -7.08 -12.75 -11.82
CA GLN A 482 -7.82 -13.89 -12.35
C GLN A 482 -9.01 -13.46 -13.22
N PHE A 483 -9.75 -12.44 -12.78
CA PHE A 483 -10.86 -11.92 -13.58
C PHE A 483 -10.39 -11.20 -14.83
N HIS A 484 -9.26 -10.47 -14.76
CA HIS A 484 -8.64 -9.84 -15.92
C HIS A 484 -8.26 -10.89 -16.97
N GLU A 485 -7.60 -11.96 -16.53
CA GLU A 485 -7.19 -13.06 -17.39
C GLU A 485 -8.39 -13.73 -18.06
N ARG A 486 -9.49 -13.91 -17.34
CA ARG A 486 -10.75 -14.42 -17.91
C ARG A 486 -11.29 -13.50 -19.01
N LEU A 487 -11.34 -12.18 -18.76
CA LEU A 487 -11.82 -11.21 -19.76
C LEU A 487 -10.90 -11.16 -20.98
N ARG A 488 -9.57 -11.20 -20.76
CA ARG A 488 -8.55 -11.26 -21.81
C ARG A 488 -8.70 -12.51 -22.67
N SER A 489 -8.80 -13.68 -22.03
CA SER A 489 -9.03 -14.96 -22.68
C SER A 489 -10.34 -14.99 -23.48
N ALA A 490 -11.42 -14.37 -22.97
CA ALA A 490 -12.69 -14.25 -23.69
C ALA A 490 -12.56 -13.41 -24.96
N LEU A 491 -11.81 -12.30 -24.91
CA LEU A 491 -11.53 -11.45 -26.07
C LEU A 491 -10.67 -12.19 -27.10
N GLU A 492 -9.64 -12.90 -26.65
CA GLU A 492 -8.76 -13.69 -27.52
C GLU A 492 -9.50 -14.85 -28.18
N ALA A 493 -10.38 -15.53 -27.46
CA ALA A 493 -11.26 -16.56 -28.02
C ALA A 493 -12.17 -15.98 -29.11
N TYR A 494 -12.78 -14.82 -28.90
CA TYR A 494 -13.57 -14.14 -29.92
C TYR A 494 -12.75 -13.85 -31.19
N LEU A 495 -11.53 -13.31 -31.04
CA LEU A 495 -10.64 -13.01 -32.17
C LEU A 495 -10.20 -14.27 -32.93
N ALA A 496 -9.87 -15.34 -32.20
CA ALA A 496 -9.48 -16.61 -32.82
C ALA A 496 -10.64 -17.19 -33.65
N MET A 497 -11.85 -17.17 -33.10
CA MET A 497 -13.06 -17.68 -33.75
C MET A 497 -13.48 -16.85 -34.96
N THR A 498 -13.29 -15.53 -34.92
CA THR A 498 -13.65 -14.61 -36.01
C THR A 498 -12.54 -14.42 -37.05
N SER A 499 -11.38 -15.04 -36.88
CA SER A 499 -10.27 -15.02 -37.85
C SER A 499 -10.61 -15.76 -39.15
N THR A 500 -9.88 -15.49 -40.25
CA THR A 500 -10.12 -16.15 -41.54
C THR A 500 -10.09 -17.67 -41.44
N ILE A 501 -9.13 -18.23 -40.69
CA ILE A 501 -9.01 -19.67 -40.46
C ILE A 501 -10.10 -20.15 -39.48
N GLY A 502 -10.36 -19.40 -38.40
CA GLY A 502 -11.40 -19.72 -37.42
C GLY A 502 -12.79 -19.84 -38.05
N ARG A 503 -13.13 -18.92 -38.95
CA ARG A 503 -14.39 -18.97 -39.72
C ARG A 503 -14.49 -20.26 -40.54
N THR A 504 -13.43 -20.70 -41.22
CA THR A 504 -13.49 -21.91 -42.05
C THR A 504 -13.65 -23.22 -41.28
N VAL A 505 -13.29 -23.24 -39.99
CA VAL A 505 -13.33 -24.44 -39.14
C VAL A 505 -14.69 -24.59 -38.44
N GLN A 506 -15.48 -23.52 -38.35
CA GLN A 506 -16.76 -23.52 -37.65
C GLN A 506 -17.95 -23.87 -38.55
N SER A 507 -18.90 -24.60 -37.99
CA SER A 507 -20.22 -24.84 -38.60
C SER A 507 -20.97 -23.52 -38.82
N ALA A 508 -21.89 -23.50 -39.79
CA ALA A 508 -22.70 -22.31 -40.13
C ALA A 508 -23.44 -21.72 -38.90
N ASP A 509 -23.97 -22.56 -38.02
CA ASP A 509 -24.63 -22.12 -36.77
C ASP A 509 -23.67 -21.46 -35.77
N GLY A 510 -22.40 -21.88 -35.75
CA GLY A 510 -21.35 -21.30 -34.92
C GLY A 510 -20.93 -19.91 -35.40
N GLN A 511 -20.86 -19.72 -36.73
CA GLN A 511 -20.59 -18.41 -37.35
C GLN A 511 -21.72 -17.41 -37.08
N ALA A 512 -22.99 -17.83 -37.18
CA ALA A 512 -24.14 -16.97 -36.91
C ALA A 512 -24.19 -16.46 -35.46
N SER A 513 -23.63 -17.19 -34.49
CA SER A 513 -23.53 -16.79 -33.07
C SER A 513 -22.41 -15.77 -32.79
N LEU A 514 -21.55 -15.50 -33.78
CA LEU A 514 -20.38 -14.61 -33.66
C LEU A 514 -20.50 -13.35 -34.52
N GLU A 515 -21.47 -13.31 -35.45
CA GLU A 515 -21.74 -12.18 -36.32
C GLU A 515 -22.90 -11.31 -35.78
N GLY A 516 -22.99 -10.08 -36.31
CA GLY A 516 -24.05 -9.15 -35.93
C GLY A 516 -24.08 -8.82 -34.44
N VAL A 517 -25.29 -8.69 -33.88
CA VAL A 517 -25.50 -8.25 -32.49
C VAL A 517 -24.92 -9.24 -31.47
N ALA A 518 -24.94 -10.54 -31.74
CA ALA A 518 -24.38 -11.54 -30.83
C ALA A 518 -22.86 -11.41 -30.67
N GLY A 519 -22.15 -11.09 -31.76
CA GLY A 519 -20.72 -10.77 -31.71
C GLY A 519 -20.43 -9.48 -30.93
N LEU A 520 -21.23 -8.44 -31.17
CA LEU A 520 -21.13 -7.16 -30.44
C LEU A 520 -21.40 -7.37 -28.94
N GLU A 521 -22.35 -8.21 -28.56
CA GLU A 521 -22.64 -8.52 -27.18
C GLU A 521 -21.44 -9.14 -26.47
N ARG A 522 -20.77 -10.12 -27.09
CA ARG A 522 -19.55 -10.74 -26.53
C ARG A 522 -18.44 -9.71 -26.29
N LEU A 523 -18.26 -8.77 -27.21
CA LEU A 523 -17.31 -7.68 -27.06
C LEU A 523 -17.72 -6.68 -25.98
N CYS A 524 -19.01 -6.35 -25.88
CA CYS A 524 -19.56 -5.48 -24.84
C CYS A 524 -19.41 -6.08 -23.44
N ARG A 525 -19.51 -7.41 -23.28
CA ARG A 525 -19.24 -8.08 -22.00
C ARG A 525 -17.82 -7.81 -21.51
N VAL A 526 -16.82 -7.90 -22.39
CA VAL A 526 -15.42 -7.60 -22.05
C VAL A 526 -15.24 -6.11 -21.80
N PHE A 527 -15.67 -5.27 -22.75
CA PHE A 527 -15.52 -3.81 -22.65
C PHE A 527 -16.16 -3.23 -21.39
N GLY A 528 -17.43 -3.57 -21.14
CA GLY A 528 -18.19 -3.05 -20.01
C GLY A 528 -17.67 -3.54 -18.67
N SER A 529 -17.30 -4.83 -18.55
CA SER A 529 -16.68 -5.34 -17.33
C SER A 529 -15.29 -4.75 -17.08
N SER A 530 -14.51 -4.50 -18.14
CA SER A 530 -13.19 -3.87 -17.99
C SER A 530 -13.31 -2.41 -17.55
N GLU A 531 -14.23 -1.64 -18.15
CA GLU A 531 -14.49 -0.25 -17.77
C GLU A 531 -15.02 -0.11 -16.35
N TYR A 532 -15.93 -1.00 -15.95
CA TYR A 532 -16.52 -0.98 -14.62
C TYR A 532 -15.46 -1.21 -13.53
N LEU A 533 -14.61 -2.23 -13.66
CA LEU A 533 -13.59 -2.54 -12.66
C LEU A 533 -12.42 -1.55 -12.69
N GLU A 534 -12.05 -1.02 -13.88
CA GLU A 534 -11.11 0.11 -13.97
C GLU A 534 -11.59 1.29 -13.12
N LYS A 535 -12.86 1.71 -13.30
CA LYS A 535 -13.43 2.81 -12.54
C LYS A 535 -13.50 2.52 -11.03
N LYS A 536 -13.87 1.30 -10.63
CA LYS A 536 -13.89 0.91 -9.22
C LYS A 536 -12.51 0.97 -8.56
N MET A 537 -11.46 0.57 -9.28
CA MET A 537 -10.08 0.73 -8.79
C MET A 537 -9.63 2.19 -8.72
N GLU A 538 -10.09 3.04 -9.65
CA GLU A 538 -9.88 4.50 -9.57
C GLU A 538 -10.60 5.09 -8.35
N ASP A 539 -11.85 4.68 -8.08
CA ASP A 539 -12.60 5.11 -6.90
C ASP A 539 -11.92 4.66 -5.60
N TRP A 540 -11.47 3.40 -5.52
CA TRP A 540 -10.71 2.90 -4.35
C TRP A 540 -9.36 3.56 -4.17
N SER A 541 -8.69 3.96 -5.26
CA SER A 541 -7.44 4.71 -5.15
C SER A 541 -7.62 6.07 -4.46
N ASN A 542 -8.86 6.57 -4.40
CA ASN A 542 -9.23 7.79 -3.69
C ASN A 542 -9.93 7.54 -2.33
N ASP A 543 -10.13 6.28 -1.92
CA ASP A 543 -10.68 5.96 -0.61
C ASP A 543 -9.66 6.24 0.49
N VAL A 544 -10.11 6.82 1.61
CA VAL A 544 -9.25 7.28 2.72
C VAL A 544 -8.32 6.16 3.20
N PHE A 545 -8.85 4.96 3.36
CA PHE A 545 -8.07 3.82 3.84
C PHE A 545 -6.95 3.41 2.89
N PHE A 546 -7.21 3.38 1.58
CA PHE A 546 -6.20 3.03 0.59
C PHE A 546 -5.16 4.15 0.42
N VAL A 547 -5.57 5.41 0.54
CA VAL A 547 -4.65 6.56 0.56
C VAL A 547 -3.73 6.52 1.79
N GLU A 548 -4.27 6.20 2.96
CA GLU A 548 -3.47 6.01 4.18
C GLU A 548 -2.49 4.83 4.04
N LEU A 549 -2.96 3.70 3.52
CA LEU A 549 -2.13 2.52 3.27
C LEU A 549 -1.03 2.81 2.24
N TRP A 550 -1.33 3.59 1.20
CA TRP A 550 -0.35 4.06 0.21
C TRP A 550 0.70 4.97 0.84
N SER A 551 0.27 5.93 1.66
CA SER A 551 1.16 6.86 2.35
C SER A 551 2.11 6.14 3.31
N GLU A 552 1.59 5.18 4.08
CA GLU A 552 2.41 4.34 4.96
C GLU A 552 3.39 3.47 4.16
N LEU A 553 2.96 2.92 3.01
CA LEU A 553 3.83 2.17 2.11
C LEU A 553 5.02 3.02 1.63
N GLN A 554 4.75 4.24 1.14
CA GLN A 554 5.79 5.15 0.68
C GLN A 554 6.77 5.52 1.80
N GLU A 555 6.27 5.81 2.99
CA GLU A 555 7.10 6.17 4.14
C GLU A 555 8.00 5.00 4.56
N ARG A 556 7.48 3.77 4.61
CA ARG A 556 8.28 2.57 4.92
C ARG A 556 9.33 2.29 3.86
N VAL A 557 8.99 2.44 2.58
CA VAL A 557 9.96 2.29 1.48
C VAL A 557 11.07 3.33 1.60
N ARG A 558 10.73 4.60 1.90
CA ARG A 558 11.69 5.68 2.13
C ARG A 558 12.63 5.38 3.29
N GLN A 559 12.09 4.90 4.42
CA GLN A 559 12.88 4.52 5.60
C GLN A 559 13.79 3.31 5.34
N ASN A 560 13.37 2.40 4.46
CA ASN A 560 14.10 1.16 4.19
C ASN A 560 15.13 1.26 3.05
N LYS A 561 15.19 2.38 2.31
CA LYS A 561 16.14 2.60 1.18
C LYS A 561 17.60 2.30 1.54
N ASP A 562 18.04 2.71 2.72
CA ASP A 562 19.44 2.57 3.14
C ASP A 562 19.73 1.24 3.87
N SER A 563 18.69 0.53 4.32
CA SER A 563 18.83 -0.65 5.18
C SER A 563 18.62 -1.98 4.44
N GLY A 564 18.15 -1.96 3.19
CA GLY A 564 17.86 -3.16 2.40
C GLY A 564 16.76 -4.05 3.00
N ARG A 565 15.95 -3.49 3.91
CA ARG A 565 14.88 -4.22 4.61
C ARG A 565 13.64 -4.33 3.73
N ASN A 566 12.98 -5.47 3.83
CA ASN A 566 11.68 -5.71 3.20
C ASN A 566 10.63 -4.68 3.68
N VAL A 567 9.66 -4.40 2.81
CA VAL A 567 8.59 -3.43 3.05
C VAL A 567 7.59 -3.94 4.09
N ALA A 568 7.20 -5.21 3.94
CA ALA A 568 6.28 -5.91 4.82
C ALA A 568 6.62 -7.41 4.85
N GLY A 569 7.10 -7.90 5.99
CA GLY A 569 7.45 -9.31 6.15
C GLY A 569 8.46 -9.78 5.08
N PRO A 570 8.13 -10.78 4.23
CA PRO A 570 9.02 -11.25 3.17
C PRO A 570 9.00 -10.38 1.90
N MET A 571 8.10 -9.40 1.76
CA MET A 571 7.89 -8.67 0.49
C MET A 571 8.98 -7.64 0.23
N SER A 572 9.69 -7.78 -0.88
CA SER A 572 10.65 -6.78 -1.35
C SER A 572 9.93 -5.57 -1.96
N VAL A 573 10.64 -4.44 -2.10
CA VAL A 573 10.11 -3.25 -2.78
C VAL A 573 9.71 -3.57 -4.22
N ALA A 574 10.49 -4.42 -4.91
CA ALA A 574 10.22 -4.82 -6.28
C ALA A 574 8.94 -5.65 -6.40
N ASP A 575 8.71 -6.59 -5.48
CA ASP A 575 7.51 -7.41 -5.46
C ASP A 575 6.26 -6.53 -5.30
N VAL A 576 6.31 -5.58 -4.35
CA VAL A 576 5.20 -4.63 -4.11
C VAL A 576 4.98 -3.74 -5.33
N ALA A 577 6.04 -3.12 -5.87
CA ALA A 577 5.95 -2.22 -7.02
C ALA A 577 5.38 -2.90 -8.27
N SER A 578 5.68 -4.19 -8.47
CA SER A 578 5.14 -4.96 -9.60
C SER A 578 3.64 -5.21 -9.53
N ARG A 579 3.05 -5.14 -8.33
CA ARG A 579 1.63 -5.39 -8.08
C ARG A 579 0.82 -4.12 -7.86
N THR A 580 1.44 -3.09 -7.30
CA THR A 580 0.77 -1.83 -6.97
C THR A 580 1.11 -0.73 -7.98
N SER A 581 2.27 -0.10 -7.86
CA SER A 581 2.72 0.97 -8.73
C SER A 581 4.25 1.04 -8.81
N GLN A 582 4.76 1.28 -10.02
CA GLN A 582 6.20 1.43 -10.27
C GLN A 582 6.80 2.69 -9.62
N VAL A 583 5.96 3.65 -9.23
CA VAL A 583 6.38 4.86 -8.48
C VAL A 583 7.04 4.47 -7.15
N VAL A 584 6.61 3.35 -6.53
CA VAL A 584 7.20 2.81 -5.29
C VAL A 584 8.68 2.47 -5.48
N ALA A 585 9.05 1.87 -6.61
CA ALA A 585 10.42 1.44 -6.87
C ALA A 585 11.34 2.61 -7.27
N ASN A 586 10.82 3.57 -8.02
CA ASN A 586 11.63 4.65 -8.59
C ASN A 586 11.93 5.77 -7.56
N GLY A 587 11.08 5.94 -6.55
CA GLY A 587 11.15 7.06 -5.62
C GLY A 587 10.97 8.42 -6.32
N HIS A 588 10.66 9.47 -5.56
CA HIS A 588 10.62 10.84 -6.10
C HIS A 588 12.03 11.31 -6.52
N HIS A 589 12.48 10.94 -7.72
CA HIS A 589 13.61 11.55 -8.42
C HIS A 589 13.11 12.29 -9.66
N SER A 590 12.16 13.20 -9.48
CA SER A 590 11.88 14.24 -10.48
C SER A 590 11.20 15.42 -9.79
N SER A 591 12.01 16.30 -9.22
CA SER A 591 11.62 17.68 -8.95
C SER A 591 11.58 18.47 -10.26
N ASP A 592 10.87 17.96 -11.26
CA ASP A 592 10.61 18.69 -12.49
C ASP A 592 9.14 19.10 -12.48
N GLN A 593 8.92 20.40 -12.57
CA GLN A 593 7.64 21.04 -12.38
C GLN A 593 6.66 20.61 -13.47
N GLY A 594 5.59 19.93 -13.06
CA GLY A 594 4.38 19.72 -13.85
C GLY A 594 4.17 18.28 -14.30
N THR A 595 3.38 17.51 -13.53
CA THR A 595 2.86 16.15 -13.79
C THR A 595 3.70 14.93 -13.34
N SER A 596 4.28 14.96 -12.13
CA SER A 596 4.63 13.71 -11.45
C SER A 596 3.35 13.08 -10.86
N SER A 597 2.89 11.97 -11.45
CA SER A 597 1.82 11.14 -10.89
C SER A 597 2.24 10.60 -9.53
N ASP A 598 1.57 10.99 -8.43
CA ASP A 598 1.84 10.52 -7.05
C ASP A 598 1.65 9.00 -6.86
N GLY A 599 1.14 8.32 -7.88
CA GLY A 599 0.87 6.89 -7.89
C GLY A 599 -0.21 6.48 -6.91
N ALA A 600 -0.75 5.28 -7.08
CA ALA A 600 -1.73 4.69 -6.18
C ALA A 600 -1.57 3.17 -6.09
N LEU A 601 -2.18 2.58 -5.05
CA LEU A 601 -2.06 1.13 -4.78
C LEU A 601 -2.55 0.23 -5.92
N PHE A 602 -3.51 0.69 -6.73
CA PHE A 602 -4.12 -0.11 -7.79
C PHE A 602 -3.64 0.25 -9.19
N ASP A 603 -2.65 1.14 -9.37
CA ASP A 603 -2.26 1.67 -10.69
C ASP A 603 -1.97 0.58 -11.73
N GLU A 604 -1.14 -0.41 -11.40
CA GLU A 604 -0.77 -1.44 -12.37
C GLU A 604 -1.98 -2.27 -12.78
N THR A 605 -2.78 -2.68 -11.79
CA THR A 605 -4.00 -3.47 -12.02
C THR A 605 -5.04 -2.67 -12.82
N ALA A 606 -5.30 -1.41 -12.44
CA ALA A 606 -6.19 -0.50 -13.16
C ALA A 606 -5.70 -0.25 -14.58
N SER A 607 -4.39 -0.09 -14.78
CA SER A 607 -3.79 0.09 -16.11
C SER A 607 -3.97 -1.15 -16.99
N ALA A 608 -3.90 -2.36 -16.42
CA ALA A 608 -4.13 -3.61 -17.14
C ALA A 608 -5.58 -3.71 -17.64
N TYR A 609 -6.55 -3.34 -16.79
CA TYR A 609 -7.96 -3.26 -17.16
C TYR A 609 -8.21 -2.17 -18.21
N ARG A 610 -7.58 -1.00 -18.07
CA ARG A 610 -7.63 0.09 -19.08
C ARG A 610 -7.12 -0.36 -20.44
N ARG A 611 -5.97 -1.06 -20.49
CA ARG A 611 -5.44 -1.63 -21.74
C ARG A 611 -6.45 -2.58 -22.39
N LEU A 612 -7.10 -3.43 -21.60
CA LEU A 612 -8.11 -4.36 -22.09
C LEU A 612 -9.38 -3.65 -22.57
N ARG A 613 -9.85 -2.63 -21.85
CA ARG A 613 -10.96 -1.75 -22.27
C ARG A 613 -10.67 -1.10 -23.61
N LEU A 614 -9.54 -0.43 -23.77
CA LEU A 614 -9.17 0.25 -25.02
C LEU A 614 -9.04 -0.73 -26.20
N ARG A 615 -8.44 -1.90 -25.96
CA ARG A 615 -8.30 -2.96 -26.97
C ARG A 615 -9.66 -3.51 -27.40
N SER A 616 -10.53 -3.83 -26.45
CA SER A 616 -11.88 -4.35 -26.75
C SER A 616 -12.74 -3.33 -27.49
N GLU A 617 -12.62 -2.04 -27.17
CA GLU A 617 -13.31 -0.97 -27.89
C GLU A 617 -12.84 -0.82 -29.35
N SER A 618 -11.53 -0.90 -29.57
CA SER A 618 -10.96 -0.87 -30.92
C SER A 618 -11.49 -2.03 -31.79
N ILE A 619 -11.57 -3.22 -31.20
CA ILE A 619 -12.12 -4.42 -31.85
C ILE A 619 -13.63 -4.27 -32.11
N LEU A 620 -14.38 -3.72 -31.15
CA LEU A 620 -15.81 -3.42 -31.29
C LEU A 620 -16.06 -2.44 -32.46
N THR A 621 -15.26 -1.38 -32.53
CA THR A 621 -15.35 -0.36 -33.59
C THR A 621 -15.03 -0.96 -34.96
N SER A 622 -13.92 -1.70 -35.08
CA SER A 622 -13.50 -2.31 -36.34
C SER A 622 -14.47 -3.39 -36.83
N THR A 623 -15.05 -4.18 -35.92
CA THR A 623 -16.10 -5.17 -36.23
C THR A 623 -17.34 -4.46 -36.78
N LEU A 624 -17.80 -3.39 -36.13
CA LEU A 624 -18.97 -2.65 -36.59
C LEU A 624 -18.75 -1.96 -37.94
N ILE A 625 -17.54 -1.40 -38.18
CA ILE A 625 -17.14 -0.86 -39.48
C ILE A 625 -17.19 -1.97 -40.55
N SER A 626 -16.60 -3.14 -40.28
CA SER A 626 -16.56 -4.25 -41.23
C SER A 626 -17.96 -4.77 -41.59
N ASN A 627 -18.84 -4.90 -40.58
CA ASN A 627 -20.23 -5.29 -40.76
C ASN A 627 -20.99 -4.27 -41.62
N THR A 628 -20.82 -2.98 -41.31
CA THR A 628 -21.49 -1.89 -42.04
C THR A 628 -21.01 -1.81 -43.49
N GLN A 629 -19.70 -1.88 -43.73
CA GLN A 629 -19.14 -1.88 -45.07
C GLN A 629 -19.58 -3.09 -45.89
N SER A 630 -19.65 -4.27 -45.26
CA SER A 630 -20.16 -5.48 -45.92
C SER A 630 -21.63 -5.35 -46.30
N ALA A 631 -22.44 -4.75 -45.42
CA ALA A 631 -23.86 -4.49 -45.68
C ALA A 631 -24.09 -3.39 -46.75
N LEU A 632 -23.13 -2.47 -46.95
CA LEU A 632 -23.17 -1.44 -47.99
C LEU A 632 -22.78 -1.95 -49.39
N LYS A 633 -22.19 -3.15 -49.52
CA LYS A 633 -21.73 -3.69 -50.81
C LYS A 633 -22.80 -3.73 -51.91
N PRO A 634 -24.07 -4.13 -51.66
CA PRO A 634 -25.11 -4.11 -52.69
C PRO A 634 -25.36 -2.70 -53.23
N TYR A 635 -25.52 -1.73 -52.33
CA TYR A 635 -25.73 -0.32 -52.66
C TYR A 635 -24.58 0.29 -53.47
N VAL A 636 -23.33 0.00 -53.07
CA VAL A 636 -22.12 0.48 -53.77
C VAL A 636 -22.01 -0.08 -55.19
N ARG A 637 -22.65 -1.21 -55.50
CA ARG A 637 -22.64 -1.82 -56.84
C ARG A 637 -23.73 -1.26 -57.76
N MET A 638 -24.62 -0.40 -57.26
CA MET A 638 -25.67 0.20 -58.06
C MET A 638 -25.06 1.13 -59.11
N SER A 639 -25.32 0.86 -60.40
CA SER A 639 -24.76 1.61 -61.53
C SER A 639 -25.77 2.52 -62.23
N ALA A 640 -27.04 2.50 -61.80
CA ALA A 640 -28.15 3.16 -62.50
C ALA A 640 -28.29 4.67 -62.21
N TRP A 641 -27.33 5.29 -61.51
CA TRP A 641 -27.39 6.68 -61.02
C TRP A 641 -27.68 7.75 -62.10
N ALA A 642 -27.25 7.52 -63.35
CA ALA A 642 -27.52 8.42 -64.47
C ALA A 642 -28.92 8.21 -65.11
N THR A 643 -29.57 7.07 -64.84
CA THR A 643 -30.80 6.62 -65.52
C THR A 643 -32.02 6.55 -64.60
N ILE A 644 -31.87 6.89 -63.32
CA ILE A 644 -32.99 6.95 -62.37
C ILE A 644 -34.00 7.98 -62.88
N SER A 645 -35.23 7.52 -63.12
CA SER A 645 -36.36 8.37 -63.51
C SER A 645 -37.32 8.46 -62.32
N THR A 646 -37.43 9.62 -61.71
CA THR A 646 -38.43 9.89 -60.66
C THR A 646 -39.67 10.50 -61.30
N THR A 647 -40.85 10.04 -60.90
CA THR A 647 -42.09 10.80 -61.13
C THR A 647 -41.99 12.13 -60.40
N SER A 648 -42.27 13.23 -61.10
CA SER A 648 -42.03 14.62 -60.67
C SER A 648 -42.20 14.84 -59.16
N PRO A 649 -41.18 15.38 -58.46
CA PRO A 649 -41.29 15.68 -57.04
C PRO A 649 -42.25 16.86 -56.84
N SER A 650 -43.34 16.65 -56.10
CA SER A 650 -44.01 17.74 -55.39
C SER A 650 -43.02 18.24 -54.32
N GLU A 651 -42.84 19.56 -54.19
CA GLU A 651 -41.83 20.24 -53.35
C GLU A 651 -41.85 19.90 -51.84
N THR A 652 -42.69 18.94 -51.40
CA THR A 652 -42.99 18.66 -49.99
C THR A 652 -42.80 17.20 -49.56
N THR A 653 -42.34 16.26 -50.41
CA THR A 653 -42.24 14.83 -50.04
C THR A 653 -40.83 14.26 -50.24
N SER A 654 -40.22 13.71 -49.19
CA SER A 654 -38.92 13.01 -49.27
C SER A 654 -39.04 11.71 -50.07
N LEU A 655 -38.09 11.46 -50.97
CA LEU A 655 -38.04 10.24 -51.80
C LEU A 655 -37.83 8.99 -50.92
N PRO A 656 -38.50 7.86 -51.18
CA PRO A 656 -38.26 6.63 -50.42
C PRO A 656 -36.81 6.13 -50.60
N PRO A 657 -36.22 5.45 -49.60
CA PRO A 657 -34.85 4.97 -49.69
C PRO A 657 -34.70 3.83 -50.71
N SER A 658 -33.54 3.78 -51.38
CA SER A 658 -33.18 2.71 -52.32
C SER A 658 -33.20 1.33 -51.67
N ALA A 659 -33.78 0.34 -52.35
CA ALA A 659 -33.90 -1.02 -51.82
C ALA A 659 -32.54 -1.66 -51.48
N ASP A 660 -31.49 -1.36 -52.26
CA ASP A 660 -30.13 -1.85 -52.06
C ASP A 660 -29.44 -1.27 -50.81
N LEU A 661 -29.96 -0.17 -50.24
CA LEU A 661 -29.48 0.43 -48.99
C LEU A 661 -30.07 -0.24 -47.73
N ALA A 662 -31.20 -0.95 -47.88
CA ALA A 662 -31.92 -1.55 -46.76
C ALA A 662 -31.06 -2.49 -45.88
N PRO A 663 -30.13 -3.32 -46.41
CA PRO A 663 -29.25 -4.14 -45.58
C PRO A 663 -28.34 -3.31 -44.65
N ALA A 664 -27.79 -2.20 -45.15
CA ALA A 664 -26.94 -1.31 -44.37
C ALA A 664 -27.73 -0.55 -43.29
N MET A 665 -28.90 -0.02 -43.64
CA MET A 665 -29.80 0.63 -42.67
C MET A 665 -30.22 -0.32 -41.56
N ARG A 666 -30.58 -1.57 -41.89
CA ARG A 666 -30.93 -2.58 -40.88
C ARG A 666 -29.74 -2.91 -39.97
N THR A 667 -28.55 -3.06 -40.52
CA THR A 667 -27.32 -3.36 -39.76
C THR A 667 -26.98 -2.21 -38.80
N LEU A 668 -27.02 -0.97 -39.29
CA LEU A 668 -26.78 0.23 -38.49
C LEU A 668 -27.83 0.41 -37.40
N SER A 669 -29.11 0.24 -37.73
CA SER A 669 -30.21 0.34 -36.76
C SER A 669 -30.05 -0.67 -35.63
N THR A 670 -29.96 -1.97 -35.96
CA THR A 670 -29.92 -3.05 -34.98
C THR A 670 -28.66 -2.99 -34.09
N SER A 671 -27.50 -2.73 -34.69
CA SER A 671 -26.24 -2.61 -33.95
C SER A 671 -26.25 -1.37 -33.04
N THR A 672 -26.69 -0.21 -33.55
CA THR A 672 -26.71 1.03 -32.76
C THR A 672 -27.74 0.96 -31.64
N SER A 673 -28.92 0.39 -31.86
CA SER A 673 -29.94 0.20 -30.82
C SER A 673 -29.49 -0.77 -29.73
N PHE A 674 -28.73 -1.81 -30.09
CA PHE A 674 -28.11 -2.68 -29.09
C PHE A 674 -27.05 -1.92 -28.29
N LEU A 675 -26.11 -1.27 -28.98
CA LEU A 675 -25.02 -0.54 -28.33
C LEU A 675 -25.52 0.63 -27.48
N SER A 676 -26.61 1.30 -27.85
CA SER A 676 -27.20 2.38 -27.07
C SER A 676 -27.82 1.93 -25.76
N ARG A 677 -28.13 0.63 -25.63
CA ARG A 677 -28.54 0.01 -24.37
C ARG A 677 -27.36 -0.50 -23.54
N ALA A 678 -26.28 -0.93 -24.19
CA ALA A 678 -25.14 -1.58 -23.53
C ALA A 678 -24.00 -0.62 -23.14
N LEU A 679 -23.82 0.47 -23.87
CA LEU A 679 -22.69 1.39 -23.70
C LEU A 679 -23.11 2.72 -23.08
N GLY A 680 -22.19 3.33 -22.34
CA GLY A 680 -22.33 4.71 -21.89
C GLY A 680 -22.27 5.71 -23.05
N ILE A 681 -22.70 6.95 -22.78
CA ILE A 681 -22.89 7.98 -23.81
C ILE A 681 -21.58 8.30 -24.56
N ALA A 682 -20.47 8.46 -23.83
CA ALA A 682 -19.18 8.82 -24.41
C ALA A 682 -18.59 7.74 -25.33
N PRO A 683 -18.44 6.46 -24.90
CA PRO A 683 -17.95 5.41 -25.80
C PRO A 683 -18.89 5.17 -26.99
N LEU A 684 -20.21 5.19 -26.80
CA LEU A 684 -21.17 5.04 -27.89
C LEU A 684 -20.98 6.10 -28.98
N ARG A 685 -20.93 7.39 -28.61
CA ARG A 685 -20.73 8.49 -29.56
C ARG A 685 -19.41 8.36 -30.31
N ARG A 686 -18.34 7.99 -29.60
CA ARG A 686 -17.01 7.81 -30.18
C ARG A 686 -16.99 6.68 -31.22
N ILE A 687 -17.59 5.53 -30.91
CA ILE A 687 -17.68 4.39 -31.82
C ILE A 687 -18.52 4.74 -33.05
N ILE A 688 -19.73 5.28 -32.85
CA ILE A 688 -20.64 5.60 -33.97
C ILE A 688 -20.07 6.68 -34.88
N ARG A 689 -19.35 7.68 -34.33
CA ARG A 689 -18.64 8.67 -35.14
C ARG A 689 -17.63 8.02 -36.07
N GLN A 690 -16.82 7.07 -35.59
CA GLN A 690 -15.84 6.36 -36.42
C GLN A 690 -16.52 5.51 -37.51
N VAL A 691 -17.64 4.86 -37.18
CA VAL A 691 -18.43 4.10 -38.15
C VAL A 691 -18.97 5.01 -39.25
N LEU A 692 -19.59 6.12 -38.89
CA LEU A 692 -20.15 7.10 -39.82
C LEU A 692 -19.09 7.76 -40.72
N LEU A 693 -17.91 8.07 -40.17
CA LEU A 693 -16.78 8.56 -40.97
C LEU A 693 -16.29 7.50 -41.97
N SER A 694 -16.27 6.23 -41.57
CA SER A 694 -15.94 5.14 -42.50
C SER A 694 -16.98 4.97 -43.61
N VAL A 695 -18.27 5.11 -43.28
CA VAL A 695 -19.37 5.13 -44.25
C VAL A 695 -19.20 6.31 -45.21
N GLN A 696 -18.92 7.52 -44.71
CA GLN A 696 -18.63 8.70 -45.53
C GLN A 696 -17.51 8.41 -46.55
N THR A 697 -16.36 7.92 -46.08
CA THR A 697 -15.22 7.63 -46.97
C THR A 697 -15.58 6.59 -48.03
N ASN A 698 -16.34 5.55 -47.66
CA ASN A 698 -16.74 4.51 -48.58
C ASN A 698 -17.69 5.03 -49.67
N LEU A 699 -18.73 5.78 -49.28
CA LEU A 699 -19.72 6.33 -50.19
C LEU A 699 -19.16 7.45 -51.06
N TRP A 700 -18.29 8.29 -50.51
CA TRP A 700 -17.56 9.29 -51.29
C TRP A 700 -16.75 8.64 -52.42
N SER A 701 -15.93 7.65 -52.08
CA SER A 701 -14.97 7.07 -53.02
C SER A 701 -15.63 6.12 -54.03
N ASN A 702 -16.60 5.32 -53.59
CA ASN A 702 -17.14 4.22 -54.40
C ASN A 702 -18.51 4.52 -55.02
N VAL A 703 -19.21 5.56 -54.56
CA VAL A 703 -20.50 5.98 -55.13
C VAL A 703 -20.35 7.35 -55.79
N LEU A 704 -20.12 8.39 -55.00
CA LEU A 704 -20.10 9.78 -55.49
C LEU A 704 -19.03 10.00 -56.56
N MET A 705 -17.78 9.63 -56.30
CA MET A 705 -16.67 9.86 -57.24
C MET A 705 -16.61 8.85 -58.40
N ARG A 706 -17.29 7.70 -58.27
CA ARG A 706 -17.19 6.58 -59.21
C ARG A 706 -18.25 6.62 -60.31
N HIS A 707 -19.39 7.25 -60.05
CA HIS A 707 -20.54 7.27 -60.96
C HIS A 707 -20.87 8.70 -61.44
N THR A 708 -21.66 8.79 -62.50
CA THR A 708 -22.30 10.02 -62.94
C THR A 708 -23.78 10.02 -62.56
N PHE A 709 -24.34 11.19 -62.29
CA PHE A 709 -25.67 11.36 -61.71
C PHE A 709 -26.54 12.26 -62.59
N SER A 710 -27.79 11.85 -62.83
CA SER A 710 -28.83 12.77 -63.28
C SER A 710 -29.34 13.61 -62.10
N ALA A 711 -30.10 14.68 -62.35
CA ALA A 711 -30.78 15.44 -61.28
C ALA A 711 -31.62 14.53 -60.35
N ALA A 712 -32.34 13.56 -60.93
CA ALA A 712 -33.13 12.59 -60.17
C ALA A 712 -32.24 11.60 -59.38
N GLY A 713 -31.13 11.16 -59.95
CA GLY A 713 -30.16 10.30 -59.25
C GLY A 713 -29.45 11.00 -58.10
N ALA A 714 -29.11 12.29 -58.26
CA ALA A 714 -28.55 13.13 -57.21
C ALA A 714 -29.56 13.33 -56.05
N ALA A 715 -30.82 13.60 -56.37
CA ALA A 715 -31.90 13.72 -55.37
C ALA A 715 -32.15 12.39 -54.63
N GLN A 716 -32.12 11.26 -55.33
CA GLN A 716 -32.22 9.94 -54.70
C GLN A 716 -31.03 9.68 -53.78
N PHE A 717 -29.80 10.00 -54.20
CA PHE A 717 -28.61 9.81 -53.37
C PHE A 717 -28.66 10.68 -52.10
N ALA A 718 -29.09 11.93 -52.22
CA ALA A 718 -29.29 12.81 -51.07
C ALA A 718 -30.37 12.26 -50.10
N SER A 719 -31.48 11.76 -50.63
CA SER A 719 -32.53 11.13 -49.82
C SER A 719 -32.02 9.88 -49.10
N ASP A 720 -31.25 9.03 -49.77
CA ASP A 720 -30.67 7.80 -49.24
C ASP A 720 -29.75 8.08 -48.04
N ILE A 721 -28.89 9.11 -48.13
CA ILE A 721 -28.04 9.53 -47.01
C ILE A 721 -28.88 10.11 -45.86
N GLY A 722 -29.91 10.90 -46.16
CA GLY A 722 -30.85 11.41 -45.16
C GLY A 722 -31.51 10.29 -44.36
N HIS A 723 -32.01 9.26 -45.04
CA HIS A 723 -32.62 8.09 -44.40
C HIS A 723 -31.62 7.28 -43.57
N LEU A 724 -30.40 7.07 -44.09
CA LEU A 724 -29.34 6.36 -43.35
C LEU A 724 -28.96 7.10 -42.06
N CYS A 725 -28.76 8.42 -42.13
CA CYS A 725 -28.46 9.25 -40.97
C CYS A 725 -29.61 9.25 -39.95
N ASN A 726 -30.85 9.37 -40.41
CA ASN A 726 -32.02 9.35 -39.54
C ASN A 726 -32.16 8.03 -38.79
N VAL A 727 -31.89 6.89 -39.45
CA VAL A 727 -31.89 5.57 -38.80
C VAL A 727 -30.88 5.51 -37.65
N VAL A 728 -29.69 6.08 -37.82
CA VAL A 728 -28.67 6.11 -36.77
C VAL A 728 -29.07 7.06 -35.65
N ASP A 729 -29.55 8.27 -35.98
CA ASP A 729 -29.99 9.26 -34.99
C ASP A 729 -31.13 8.72 -34.10
N VAL A 730 -32.11 8.03 -34.71
CA VAL A 730 -33.20 7.37 -33.98
C VAL A 730 -32.66 6.23 -33.10
N ALA A 731 -31.76 5.40 -33.62
CA ALA A 731 -31.20 4.27 -32.88
C ALA A 731 -30.29 4.68 -31.71
N LEU A 732 -29.65 5.86 -31.80
CA LEU A 732 -28.86 6.46 -30.72
C LEU A 732 -29.73 6.92 -29.53
N GLY A 733 -31.03 7.15 -29.75
CA GLY A 733 -31.97 7.57 -28.72
C GLY A 733 -31.47 8.79 -27.93
N ARG A 734 -31.37 8.65 -26.61
CA ARG A 734 -30.92 9.72 -25.69
C ARG A 734 -29.45 10.15 -25.90
N ALA A 735 -28.63 9.31 -26.52
CA ALA A 735 -27.25 9.65 -26.81
C ALA A 735 -27.11 10.46 -28.11
N GLY A 736 -28.13 10.44 -28.97
CA GLY A 736 -28.15 11.15 -30.24
C GLY A 736 -28.57 12.61 -30.10
N LEU A 737 -28.17 13.42 -31.08
CA LEU A 737 -28.74 14.74 -31.34
C LEU A 737 -29.45 14.65 -32.68
N ALA A 738 -30.63 15.26 -32.81
CA ALA A 738 -31.33 15.29 -34.10
C ALA A 738 -30.43 15.97 -35.16
N GLY A 739 -30.19 15.29 -36.28
CA GLY A 739 -29.26 15.76 -37.31
C GLY A 739 -27.78 15.64 -36.89
N GLY A 740 -27.46 14.84 -35.88
CA GLY A 740 -26.09 14.60 -35.43
C GLY A 740 -25.31 13.77 -36.44
N SER A 741 -25.93 12.72 -36.98
CA SER A 741 -25.28 11.83 -37.96
C SER A 741 -24.94 12.55 -39.26
N ILE A 742 -25.84 13.40 -39.77
CA ILE A 742 -25.59 14.15 -41.01
C ILE A 742 -24.43 15.16 -40.86
N ARG A 743 -24.28 15.76 -39.67
CA ARG A 743 -23.13 16.64 -39.35
C ARG A 743 -21.81 15.87 -39.27
N ILE A 744 -21.82 14.60 -38.87
CA ILE A 744 -20.62 13.76 -38.92
C ILE A 744 -20.27 13.42 -40.39
N LEU A 745 -21.29 13.30 -41.24
CA LEU A 745 -21.17 13.11 -42.69
C LEU A 745 -21.00 14.44 -43.46
N ALA A 746 -20.50 15.50 -42.82
CA ALA A 746 -20.47 16.85 -43.40
C ALA A 746 -19.80 16.91 -44.79
N LYS A 747 -18.69 16.19 -45.00
CA LYS A 747 -18.02 16.17 -46.31
C LYS A 747 -18.89 15.57 -47.42
N LEU A 748 -19.58 14.48 -47.11
CA LEU A 748 -20.52 13.89 -48.07
C LEU A 748 -21.72 14.80 -48.27
N ASN A 749 -22.23 15.42 -47.22
CA ASN A 749 -23.37 16.33 -47.27
C ASN A 749 -23.08 17.58 -48.12
N ASP A 750 -21.92 18.21 -47.94
CA ASP A 750 -21.47 19.35 -48.76
C ASP A 750 -21.32 18.94 -50.23
N GLY A 751 -20.82 17.71 -50.49
CA GLY A 751 -20.78 17.15 -51.84
C GLY A 751 -22.16 16.92 -52.45
N LEU A 752 -23.13 16.49 -51.63
CA LEU A 752 -24.52 16.32 -52.05
C LEU A 752 -25.22 17.64 -52.35
N LEU A 753 -24.90 18.72 -51.62
CA LEU A 753 -25.41 20.06 -51.91
C LEU A 753 -24.99 20.53 -53.30
N LEU A 754 -23.70 20.36 -53.66
CA LEU A 754 -23.20 20.66 -55.01
C LEU A 754 -23.80 19.73 -56.07
N LEU A 755 -23.87 18.44 -55.77
CA LEU A 755 -24.46 17.46 -56.69
C LEU A 755 -25.96 17.72 -56.91
N GLY A 756 -26.67 18.29 -55.92
CA GLY A 756 -28.11 18.53 -55.93
C GLY A 756 -28.55 19.83 -56.59
N LEU A 757 -27.63 20.68 -57.07
CA LEU A 757 -27.98 21.97 -57.67
C LEU A 757 -28.94 21.80 -58.87
N THR A 758 -29.93 22.69 -58.96
CA THR A 758 -30.99 22.61 -59.97
C THR A 758 -30.53 23.22 -61.30
N VAL A 759 -31.02 22.68 -62.42
CA VAL A 759 -30.71 23.17 -63.78
C VAL A 759 -31.44 24.49 -64.10
N ALA A 760 -32.15 25.09 -63.13
CA ALA A 760 -32.99 26.25 -63.36
C ALA A 760 -32.18 27.43 -63.93
N THR A 761 -32.53 27.83 -65.15
CA THR A 761 -32.12 29.12 -65.72
C THR A 761 -32.86 30.25 -64.98
N PRO A 762 -32.21 31.38 -64.67
CA PRO A 762 -32.93 32.55 -64.18
C PRO A 762 -34.01 32.91 -65.20
N LYS A 763 -35.25 33.13 -64.75
CA LYS A 763 -36.33 33.62 -65.60
C LYS A 763 -35.86 34.89 -66.30
N SER A 764 -35.58 34.81 -67.59
CA SER A 764 -35.36 35.98 -68.43
C SER A 764 -36.69 36.72 -68.61
N GLY A 765 -36.79 37.90 -68.02
CA GLY A 765 -37.84 38.89 -68.33
C GLY A 765 -38.70 39.28 -67.13
N ASP A 766 -38.25 40.26 -66.34
CA ASP A 766 -38.93 41.56 -66.31
C ASP A 766 -38.05 42.60 -65.60
N VAL A 767 -37.58 43.57 -66.37
CA VAL A 767 -36.95 44.78 -65.87
C VAL A 767 -38.05 45.77 -65.54
N SER A 768 -38.75 45.57 -64.41
CA SER A 768 -39.58 46.61 -63.78
C SER A 768 -40.23 46.12 -62.48
N ALA A 769 -39.51 46.22 -61.37
CA ALA A 769 -40.07 46.54 -60.04
C ALA A 769 -38.90 46.58 -59.05
N ALA A 770 -38.21 47.71 -59.02
CA ALA A 770 -37.46 48.07 -57.83
C ALA A 770 -38.44 48.45 -56.73
N GLN A 771 -38.09 48.05 -55.51
CA GLN A 771 -38.61 48.46 -54.20
C GLN A 771 -39.67 47.59 -53.54
N GLU A 772 -39.34 47.28 -52.27
CA GLU A 772 -40.17 46.76 -51.17
C GLU A 772 -40.39 45.25 -51.12
N ASN A 773 -39.43 44.54 -50.51
CA ASN A 773 -39.64 43.82 -49.23
C ASN A 773 -38.35 43.11 -48.81
N ALA A 774 -37.61 43.72 -47.89
CA ALA A 774 -36.60 43.06 -47.09
C ALA A 774 -37.32 42.41 -45.90
N ASP A 775 -37.57 41.10 -45.97
CA ASP A 775 -37.66 40.17 -44.84
C ASP A 775 -38.24 38.83 -45.32
N THR A 776 -37.37 37.96 -45.84
CA THR A 776 -37.60 36.51 -45.86
C THR A 776 -36.25 35.81 -46.01
N GLN A 777 -35.83 35.10 -44.97
CA GLN A 777 -34.65 34.23 -44.96
C GLN A 777 -34.90 33.02 -45.87
N GLY A 778 -34.78 33.20 -47.19
CA GLY A 778 -34.75 32.12 -48.17
C GLY A 778 -33.31 31.74 -48.51
N GLU A 779 -33.02 30.43 -48.56
CA GLU A 779 -31.71 29.88 -48.93
C GLU A 779 -31.23 30.43 -50.30
N PRO A 780 -29.92 30.69 -50.48
CA PRO A 780 -29.38 31.21 -51.73
C PRO A 780 -29.51 30.15 -52.83
N HIS A 781 -30.49 30.33 -53.73
CA HIS A 781 -30.71 29.44 -54.88
C HIS A 781 -29.70 29.72 -56.01
N LEU A 782 -28.45 29.29 -55.83
CA LEU A 782 -27.46 29.25 -56.90
C LEU A 782 -27.79 28.09 -57.87
N GLY A 783 -27.94 28.39 -59.17
CA GLY A 783 -28.22 27.37 -60.19
C GLY A 783 -26.99 26.55 -60.58
N LEU A 784 -27.19 25.34 -61.12
CA LEU A 784 -26.12 24.41 -61.52
C LEU A 784 -25.11 25.05 -62.49
N TRP A 785 -25.60 25.74 -63.52
CA TRP A 785 -24.77 26.40 -64.53
C TRP A 785 -24.03 27.64 -64.02
N GLU A 786 -24.61 28.33 -63.04
CA GLU A 786 -23.98 29.48 -62.40
C GLU A 786 -22.85 29.03 -61.47
N ALA A 787 -23.09 27.95 -60.72
CA ALA A 787 -22.09 27.31 -59.89
C ALA A 787 -20.93 26.77 -60.73
N GLU A 788 -21.20 26.08 -61.84
CA GLU A 788 -20.17 25.57 -62.77
C GLU A 788 -19.24 26.70 -63.25
N LYS A 789 -19.82 27.73 -63.87
CA LYS A 789 -19.03 28.83 -64.44
C LYS A 789 -18.15 29.53 -63.41
N ARG A 790 -18.65 29.71 -62.18
CA ARG A 790 -17.91 30.37 -61.09
C ARG A 790 -16.88 29.45 -60.45
N LEU A 791 -17.13 28.14 -60.38
CA LEU A 791 -16.23 27.17 -59.77
C LEU A 791 -15.01 26.86 -60.66
N PHE A 792 -15.18 26.86 -61.99
CA PHE A 792 -14.12 26.58 -62.98
C PHE A 792 -13.33 27.81 -63.44
N ARG A 793 -13.76 29.03 -63.08
CA ARG A 793 -13.09 30.28 -63.48
C ARG A 793 -11.70 30.43 -62.88
N ASP A 794 -11.61 30.44 -61.56
CA ASP A 794 -10.38 30.58 -60.78
C ASP A 794 -10.65 30.14 -59.31
N ASN A 795 -9.59 30.03 -58.51
CA ASN A 795 -9.72 29.55 -57.12
C ASN A 795 -10.40 30.56 -56.17
N GLU A 796 -10.35 31.87 -56.46
CA GLU A 796 -10.99 32.89 -55.63
C GLU A 796 -12.51 32.87 -55.83
N SER A 797 -12.94 32.79 -57.08
CA SER A 797 -14.33 32.59 -57.48
C SER A 797 -14.89 31.27 -56.95
N ALA A 798 -14.11 30.18 -56.98
CA ALA A 798 -14.51 28.89 -56.42
C ALA A 798 -14.74 28.97 -54.90
N ARG A 799 -13.85 29.63 -54.14
CA ARG A 799 -14.06 29.86 -52.70
C ARG A 799 -15.31 30.69 -52.42
N GLY A 800 -15.60 31.69 -53.26
CA GLY A 800 -16.83 32.48 -53.17
C GLY A 800 -18.10 31.63 -53.33
N VAL A 801 -18.11 30.67 -54.26
CA VAL A 801 -19.24 29.73 -54.44
C VAL A 801 -19.41 28.82 -53.24
N LEU A 802 -18.30 28.26 -52.71
CA LEU A 802 -18.35 27.41 -51.53
C LEU A 802 -18.87 28.17 -50.30
N ALA A 803 -18.42 29.41 -50.10
CA ALA A 803 -18.91 30.26 -49.02
C ALA A 803 -20.41 30.60 -49.16
N GLU A 804 -20.88 30.90 -50.38
CA GLU A 804 -22.30 31.21 -50.66
C GLU A 804 -23.22 30.01 -50.41
N LEU A 805 -22.73 28.79 -50.66
CA LEU A 805 -23.46 27.54 -50.40
C LEU A 805 -23.25 27.00 -48.97
N ASN A 806 -22.55 27.73 -48.10
CA ASN A 806 -22.17 27.29 -46.75
C ASN A 806 -21.40 25.95 -46.72
N ILE A 807 -20.55 25.72 -47.72
CA ILE A 807 -19.68 24.53 -47.81
C ILE A 807 -18.33 24.85 -47.19
N GLU A 808 -18.00 24.14 -46.12
CA GLU A 808 -16.78 24.36 -45.34
C GLU A 808 -15.78 23.21 -45.47
N THR A 809 -16.22 22.02 -45.90
CA THR A 809 -15.41 20.80 -45.81
C THR A 809 -14.73 20.37 -47.11
N LEU A 810 -15.11 20.96 -48.25
CA LEU A 810 -14.58 20.60 -49.57
C LEU A 810 -13.48 21.56 -50.03
N THR A 811 -12.43 21.01 -50.63
CA THR A 811 -11.45 21.80 -51.38
C THR A 811 -12.02 22.23 -52.73
N GLU A 812 -11.43 23.25 -53.36
CA GLU A 812 -11.84 23.73 -54.67
C GLU A 812 -11.72 22.64 -55.75
N ALA A 813 -10.71 21.77 -55.63
CA ALA A 813 -10.52 20.63 -56.53
C ALA A 813 -11.61 19.56 -56.33
N GLU A 814 -11.96 19.25 -55.09
CA GLU A 814 -13.01 18.28 -54.78
C GLU A 814 -14.39 18.78 -55.21
N ALA A 815 -14.68 20.06 -54.98
CA ALA A 815 -15.93 20.68 -55.42
C ALA A 815 -16.10 20.58 -56.94
N ARG A 816 -15.02 20.86 -57.71
CA ARG A 816 -15.03 20.71 -59.19
C ARG A 816 -15.27 19.25 -59.58
N ALA A 817 -14.55 18.33 -58.96
CA ALA A 817 -14.68 16.90 -59.23
C ALA A 817 -16.10 16.38 -58.94
N VAL A 818 -16.75 16.84 -57.87
CA VAL A 818 -18.16 16.54 -57.54
C VAL A 818 -19.10 17.07 -58.61
N LEU A 819 -18.92 18.33 -59.02
CA LEU A 819 -19.80 18.97 -59.99
C LEU A 819 -19.70 18.30 -61.38
N GLU A 820 -18.51 17.87 -61.79
CA GLU A 820 -18.27 17.05 -62.99
C GLU A 820 -18.97 15.69 -62.96
N ARG A 821 -19.43 15.21 -61.80
CA ARG A 821 -20.21 13.96 -61.72
C ARG A 821 -21.65 14.15 -62.21
N ARG A 822 -22.12 15.39 -62.41
CA ARG A 822 -23.43 15.63 -63.05
C ARG A 822 -23.37 15.33 -64.54
N VAL A 823 -24.33 14.57 -65.04
CA VAL A 823 -24.43 14.22 -66.47
C VAL A 823 -24.54 15.46 -67.34
N GLU A 824 -25.10 16.55 -66.80
CA GLU A 824 -25.25 17.84 -67.49
C GLU A 824 -23.92 18.60 -67.67
N ILE A 825 -22.88 18.26 -66.91
CA ILE A 825 -21.58 18.97 -66.91
C ILE A 825 -20.45 18.09 -67.45
N GLY A 826 -20.40 16.82 -67.01
CA GLY A 826 -19.31 15.89 -67.34
C GLY A 826 -19.44 15.19 -68.69
N SER A 827 -20.37 15.61 -69.57
CA SER A 827 -20.58 15.04 -70.91
C SER A 827 -19.67 15.65 -71.97
#